data_AF-A0A8J6L6N1-F1
#
_entry.id   AF-A0A8J6L6N1-F1
#
_cell.length_a   1.000
_cell.length_b   1.000
_cell.length_c   1.000
_cell.angle_alpha   90.00
_cell.angle_beta   90.00
_cell.angle_gamma   90.00
#
_symmetry.space_group_name_H-M   'P 1'
#
loop_
_entity.id
_entity.type
_entity.pdbx_description
1 polymer ?
#
loop_
_entity_poly.entity_id
_entity_poly.type
_entity_poly.pdbx_seq_one_letter_code
_entity_poly.pdbx_strand_id
1 'polypeptide(L)'
;MPPCSAKCGKNAILKRPKTGDVLCKECFFEAFENEIHFTISRAKLFRAGAKVAVAASGGKDSTVLAYVLKLLNEKYDYKLDLVLLSIDEGITGYRDDSLDTVKQNRDDYKMPLKIMSYKDLYGWTMDEIVAEIGRKNNCTFCGVFRRQALDRGAALLNVDYLATGHNADDIAETVLMNILRGDLARLSRCTSIITDSGDGIPRVKPLKYTYEKEIVMYAYFRKLVYFSTECVFAPNAYRGHARMLLKDLEKVDPAVIMNIIQSGESLTINATANMPTLSRCTRCGYVSSQEVCKACVLLEGLNKGLPRLGIGKSSKVKRFMQEKENNATWASLNKGILLCTQCCSIHRSLGRHISQVKSLQKSSWHPNQQAMVYTLNGSGANNIWEHSLLENNSKFMKKKPNPKDPISVKSEFIRAKHLHCSFTFRDSATYDEGLENELGKQLHASVRTPNLETSFRLIVQGADPNYFHNERGTTPLHIAVKTEQKLQVELLLVHGADPTFPDAHGSTPIDYAKKNVNKELLNRLIENQYELTDAFIQYLTHRKPDHHNGMHFILPQGGFESNPTSVNKLQKMKNALFEQLAMDVFDEIDRRETEAIWLSCVDAIDLTVVPFLPVDSTLSKHRNQGRQKLARFSTPELKSLVFDILIDTQRRQMLAEKGPNKTHLREYSSVADDDPLYDSVAPDEDYVTLPTIQENSPKEKTSMGKVGTDKPPEVVVEQLTKQLQQSDSTILDLKAEVNQLKAHLETLKYENIELKTRLSQHTVPDNNNSINGDGDSNSLQTITNGDVDLRQNRKNQRPSSMYETREGLKTPNWQILKNQMKQNEQTRNTTQSLYGLVPDSQTIIDCTNLITKSIQHLCKTINDRDNEDCLASGEKVKIAIAKLATILPKVSREVVEGAADGLRLQDKEGRSIKFLCDVLPLLMVECSSLQGAHKKGDGPLIDHHTGKIREYAFLLAKQTREVVARYSTAQ
;
A
#
# COMPACT_ATOMS: atom_id res chain seq x y z
N MET A 1 -27.03 52.72 19.71
CA MET A 1 -27.54 51.45 19.16
C MET A 1 -28.89 51.72 18.52
N PRO A 2 -29.19 51.17 17.32
CA PRO A 2 -30.49 51.36 16.69
C PRO A 2 -31.62 50.73 17.53
N PRO A 3 -32.88 51.20 17.39
CA PRO A 3 -34.02 50.59 18.07
C PRO A 3 -34.25 49.15 17.56
N CYS A 4 -34.71 48.26 18.44
CA CYS A 4 -35.00 46.87 18.09
C CYS A 4 -36.09 46.78 17.02
N SER A 5 -35.84 46.02 15.93
CA SER A 5 -36.77 45.80 14.82
C SER A 5 -38.10 45.19 15.26
N ALA A 6 -38.13 44.45 16.37
CA ALA A 6 -39.35 43.90 16.95
C ALA A 6 -40.20 44.94 17.71
N LYS A 7 -39.80 46.22 17.72
CA LYS A 7 -40.51 47.34 18.36
C LYS A 7 -40.81 47.14 19.86
N CYS A 8 -39.96 46.38 20.56
CA CYS A 8 -40.09 46.09 21.99
C CYS A 8 -39.66 47.23 22.95
N GLY A 9 -39.34 48.42 22.44
CA GLY A 9 -38.88 49.56 23.24
C GLY A 9 -37.41 49.51 23.71
N LYS A 10 -36.67 48.43 23.43
CA LYS A 10 -35.23 48.32 23.74
C LYS A 10 -34.34 48.59 22.53
N ASN A 11 -33.07 48.91 22.80
CA ASN A 11 -32.04 49.03 21.77
C ASN A 11 -31.56 47.66 21.29
N ALA A 12 -31.26 47.55 20.00
CA ALA A 12 -30.70 46.35 19.39
C ALA A 12 -29.24 46.16 19.78
N ILE A 13 -28.86 44.92 20.11
CA ILE A 13 -27.48 44.55 20.50
C ILE A 13 -26.81 43.63 19.49
N LEU A 14 -27.57 43.04 18.58
CA LEU A 14 -27.10 42.13 17.55
C LEU A 14 -27.88 42.33 16.25
N LYS A 15 -27.25 41.92 15.15
CA LYS A 15 -27.89 41.80 13.83
C LYS A 15 -27.97 40.32 13.47
N ARG A 16 -29.16 39.84 13.16
CA ARG A 16 -29.38 38.45 12.75
C ARG A 16 -28.67 38.17 11.42
N PRO A 17 -27.79 37.15 11.34
CA PRO A 17 -27.14 36.76 10.10
C PRO A 17 -28.10 36.31 9.00
N LYS A 18 -29.22 35.67 9.38
CA LYS A 18 -30.18 35.07 8.44
C LYS A 18 -31.10 36.09 7.78
N THR A 19 -31.64 37.03 8.56
CA THR A 19 -32.66 37.99 8.10
C THR A 19 -32.15 39.43 8.01
N GLY A 20 -31.05 39.75 8.68
CA GLY A 20 -30.54 41.11 8.81
C GLY A 20 -31.23 41.95 9.89
N ASP A 21 -32.22 41.39 10.60
CA ASP A 21 -32.96 42.10 11.66
C ASP A 21 -32.03 42.54 12.79
N VAL A 22 -32.20 43.77 13.27
CA VAL A 22 -31.46 44.30 14.43
C VAL A 22 -32.30 44.10 15.68
N LEU A 23 -31.91 43.18 16.56
CA LEU A 23 -32.71 42.76 17.71
C LEU A 23 -32.01 43.01 19.04
N CYS A 24 -32.80 43.24 20.09
CA CYS A 24 -32.34 43.12 21.47
C CYS A 24 -32.18 41.64 21.85
N LYS A 25 -31.59 41.38 23.03
CA LYS A 25 -31.31 40.02 23.49
C LYS A 25 -32.57 39.16 23.61
N GLU A 26 -33.62 39.70 24.22
CA GLU A 26 -34.84 38.94 24.50
C GLU A 26 -35.64 38.63 23.23
N CYS A 27 -35.78 39.62 22.33
CA CYS A 27 -36.44 39.39 21.05
C CYS A 27 -35.67 38.42 20.15
N PHE A 28 -34.34 38.40 20.23
CA PHE A 28 -33.54 37.40 19.53
C PHE A 28 -33.81 35.98 20.08
N PHE A 29 -33.85 35.81 21.41
CA PHE A 29 -34.17 34.52 22.01
C PHE A 29 -35.55 34.01 21.60
N GLU A 30 -36.56 34.88 21.67
CA GLU A 30 -37.92 34.52 21.28
C GLU A 30 -38.00 34.16 19.79
N ALA A 31 -37.40 34.97 18.90
CA ALA A 31 -37.36 34.67 17.47
C ALA A 31 -36.66 33.33 17.17
N PHE A 32 -35.49 33.11 17.78
CA PHE A 32 -34.70 31.90 17.61
C PHE A 32 -35.44 30.64 18.09
N GLU A 33 -36.02 30.68 19.29
CA GLU A 33 -36.78 29.58 19.89
C GLU A 33 -38.07 29.30 19.11
N ASN A 34 -38.78 30.34 18.66
CA ASN A 34 -40.02 30.20 17.90
C ASN A 34 -39.77 29.63 16.49
N GLU A 35 -38.66 29.95 15.83
CA GLU A 35 -38.31 29.35 14.54
C GLU A 35 -38.02 27.85 14.66
N ILE A 36 -37.37 27.42 15.75
CA ILE A 36 -37.12 26.01 16.03
C ILE A 36 -38.43 25.30 16.38
N HIS A 37 -39.26 25.91 17.23
CA HIS A 37 -40.62 25.41 17.51
C HIS A 37 -41.43 25.23 16.22
N PHE A 38 -41.45 26.25 15.36
CA PHE A 38 -42.15 26.20 14.08
C PHE A 38 -41.61 25.07 13.20
N THR A 39 -40.30 24.86 13.17
CA THR A 39 -39.67 23.75 12.43
C THR A 39 -40.13 22.39 12.97
N ILE A 40 -40.13 22.20 14.29
CA ILE A 40 -40.58 20.97 14.96
C ILE A 40 -42.06 20.70 14.67
N SER A 41 -42.92 21.71 14.86
CA SER A 41 -44.37 21.61 14.70
C SER A 41 -44.78 21.39 13.23
N ARG A 42 -44.20 22.17 12.30
CA ARG A 42 -44.51 22.07 10.86
C ARG A 42 -44.10 20.71 10.28
N ALA A 43 -42.92 20.22 10.67
CA ALA A 43 -42.42 18.93 10.19
C ALA A 43 -42.92 17.72 10.99
N LYS A 44 -43.72 17.94 12.05
CA LYS A 44 -44.22 16.91 12.97
C LYS A 44 -43.10 15.96 13.44
N LEU A 45 -41.98 16.54 13.92
CA LEU A 45 -40.76 15.77 14.22
C LEU A 45 -40.94 14.74 15.33
N PHE A 46 -41.84 15.00 16.27
CA PHE A 46 -42.04 14.16 17.46
C PHE A 46 -43.50 13.82 17.66
N ARG A 47 -43.75 12.66 18.29
CA ARG A 47 -45.04 12.29 18.87
C ARG A 47 -45.06 12.71 20.34
N ALA A 48 -46.22 13.18 20.82
CA ALA A 48 -46.39 13.49 22.24
C ALA A 48 -46.15 12.23 23.09
N GLY A 49 -45.41 12.35 24.18
CA GLY A 49 -45.03 11.20 25.03
C GLY A 49 -43.83 10.39 24.53
N ALA A 50 -43.23 10.73 23.39
CA ALA A 50 -42.12 9.96 22.83
C ALA A 50 -40.83 10.15 23.62
N LYS A 51 -40.01 9.10 23.65
CA LYS A 51 -38.67 9.13 24.23
C LYS A 51 -37.64 9.54 23.18
N VAL A 52 -36.88 10.59 23.45
CA VAL A 52 -35.95 11.19 22.48
C VAL A 52 -34.54 11.23 23.06
N ALA A 53 -33.61 10.55 22.37
CA ALA A 53 -32.18 10.71 22.64
C ALA A 53 -31.64 11.93 21.91
N VAL A 54 -31.01 12.85 22.62
CA VAL A 54 -30.23 13.95 22.04
C VAL A 54 -28.77 13.51 21.94
N ALA A 55 -28.24 13.43 20.72
CA ALA A 55 -26.85 13.09 20.47
C ALA A 55 -25.93 14.24 20.93
N ALA A 56 -25.31 14.08 22.11
CA ALA A 56 -24.52 15.09 22.78
C ALA A 56 -23.03 14.93 22.47
N SER A 57 -22.48 15.78 21.63
CA SER A 57 -21.03 15.83 21.39
C SER A 57 -20.29 16.71 22.40
N GLY A 58 -21.00 17.57 23.14
CA GLY A 58 -20.39 18.58 24.01
C GLY A 58 -20.03 19.88 23.27
N GLY A 59 -20.13 19.88 21.94
CA GLY A 59 -19.98 21.07 21.13
C GLY A 59 -21.25 21.95 21.13
N LYS A 60 -21.08 23.19 20.69
CA LYS A 60 -22.10 24.25 20.67
C LYS A 60 -23.47 23.80 20.14
N ASP A 61 -23.51 23.10 19.00
CA ASP A 61 -24.76 22.78 18.32
C ASP A 61 -25.57 21.75 19.12
N SER A 62 -24.89 20.74 19.66
CA SER A 62 -25.53 19.71 20.50
C SER A 62 -25.98 20.25 21.86
N THR A 63 -25.21 21.18 22.44
CA THR A 63 -25.57 21.85 23.70
C THR A 63 -26.79 22.74 23.52
N VAL A 64 -26.81 23.58 22.47
CA VAL A 64 -27.97 24.44 22.17
C VAL A 64 -29.19 23.58 21.84
N LEU A 65 -29.03 22.50 21.09
CA LEU A 65 -30.13 21.58 20.80
C LEU A 65 -30.73 20.99 22.09
N ALA A 66 -29.89 20.48 23.00
CA ALA A 66 -30.35 19.91 24.26
C ALA A 66 -31.11 20.94 25.11
N TYR A 67 -30.54 22.15 25.26
CA TYR A 67 -31.15 23.23 26.00
C TYR A 67 -32.48 23.68 25.39
N VAL A 68 -32.51 23.94 24.08
CA VAL A 68 -33.71 24.44 23.39
C VAL A 68 -34.80 23.37 23.39
N LEU A 69 -34.49 22.10 23.16
CA LEU A 69 -35.51 21.04 23.24
C LEU A 69 -36.11 20.93 24.65
N LYS A 70 -35.28 21.03 25.70
CA LYS A 70 -35.76 21.04 27.08
C LYS A 70 -36.68 22.24 27.35
N LEU A 71 -36.24 23.44 26.96
CA LEU A 71 -37.02 24.68 27.10
C LEU A 71 -38.36 24.63 26.34
N LEU A 72 -38.35 24.18 25.09
CA LEU A 72 -39.55 24.07 24.26
C LEU A 72 -40.50 22.97 24.75
N ASN A 73 -39.96 21.86 25.26
CA ASN A 73 -40.76 20.79 25.86
C ASN A 73 -41.55 21.31 27.07
N GLU A 74 -40.96 22.17 27.89
CA GLU A 74 -41.62 22.82 29.04
C GLU A 74 -42.57 23.94 28.62
N LYS A 75 -42.15 24.79 27.67
CA LYS A 75 -42.93 25.95 27.21
C LYS A 75 -44.19 25.57 26.44
N TYR A 76 -44.12 24.52 25.62
CA TYR A 76 -45.20 24.11 24.70
C TYR A 76 -45.79 22.73 25.03
N ASP A 77 -45.43 22.13 26.17
CA ASP A 77 -45.92 20.83 26.66
C ASP A 77 -45.85 19.71 25.60
N TYR A 78 -44.68 19.50 25.00
CA TYR A 78 -44.49 18.40 24.04
C TYR A 78 -44.56 17.00 24.70
N LYS A 79 -44.46 16.93 26.04
CA LYS A 79 -44.46 15.69 26.84
C LYS A 79 -43.36 14.70 26.42
N LEU A 80 -42.22 15.19 25.96
CA LEU A 80 -41.10 14.35 25.55
C LEU A 80 -40.31 13.88 26.76
N ASP A 81 -39.92 12.61 26.77
CA ASP A 81 -38.90 12.08 27.67
C ASP A 81 -37.52 12.25 27.04
N LEU A 82 -36.72 13.18 27.56
CA LEU A 82 -35.47 13.61 26.96
C LEU A 82 -34.26 12.97 27.67
N VAL A 83 -33.41 12.29 26.90
CA VAL A 83 -32.16 11.66 27.38
C VAL A 83 -30.96 12.11 26.54
N LEU A 84 -29.79 12.26 27.16
CA LEU A 84 -28.53 12.54 26.48
C LEU A 84 -27.82 11.22 26.11
N LEU A 85 -27.36 11.12 24.86
CA LEU A 85 -26.53 10.02 24.39
C LEU A 85 -25.22 10.56 23.83
N SER A 86 -24.10 10.15 24.42
CA SER A 86 -22.76 10.59 24.04
C SER A 86 -21.87 9.40 23.68
N ILE A 87 -20.95 9.60 22.75
CA ILE A 87 -20.02 8.56 22.27
C ILE A 87 -18.61 8.94 22.69
N ASP A 88 -17.92 8.09 23.45
CA ASP A 88 -16.51 8.28 23.75
C ASP A 88 -15.66 7.60 22.68
N GLU A 89 -15.02 8.39 21.82
CA GLU A 89 -14.13 7.89 20.78
C GLU A 89 -12.73 7.53 21.27
N GLY A 90 -12.34 7.91 22.50
CA GLY A 90 -10.99 7.73 23.03
C GLY A 90 -9.94 8.56 22.29
N ILE A 91 -10.16 9.87 22.18
CA ILE A 91 -9.19 10.83 21.63
C ILE A 91 -8.63 11.65 22.80
N THR A 92 -7.40 11.37 23.18
CA THR A 92 -6.74 11.96 24.34
C THR A 92 -6.57 13.47 24.17
N GLY A 93 -6.92 14.25 25.21
CA GLY A 93 -6.78 15.72 25.20
C GLY A 93 -7.77 16.45 24.30
N TYR A 94 -8.81 15.76 23.84
CA TYR A 94 -9.95 16.35 23.14
C TYR A 94 -11.27 15.80 23.68
N ARG A 95 -11.41 14.48 23.72
CA ARG A 95 -12.68 13.86 24.06
C ARG A 95 -12.96 13.90 25.56
N ASP A 96 -11.91 13.85 26.38
CA ASP A 96 -11.97 13.91 27.83
C ASP A 96 -12.66 15.21 28.30
N ASP A 97 -12.11 16.37 27.91
CA ASP A 97 -12.65 17.70 28.22
C ASP A 97 -14.07 17.90 27.65
N SER A 98 -14.29 17.37 26.45
CA SER A 98 -15.58 17.43 25.77
C SER A 98 -16.66 16.62 26.49
N LEU A 99 -16.32 15.46 27.06
CA LEU A 99 -17.24 14.63 27.85
C LEU A 99 -17.54 15.26 29.20
N ASP A 100 -16.58 15.95 29.82
CA ASP A 100 -16.83 16.67 31.08
C ASP A 100 -17.86 17.79 30.88
N THR A 101 -17.82 18.48 29.75
CA THR A 101 -18.87 19.43 29.36
C THR A 101 -20.23 18.75 29.19
N VAL A 102 -20.28 17.53 28.62
CA VAL A 102 -21.53 16.77 28.49
C VAL A 102 -22.06 16.31 29.85
N LYS A 103 -21.18 15.92 30.80
CA LYS A 103 -21.57 15.60 32.18
C LYS A 103 -22.13 16.83 32.90
N GLN A 104 -21.54 18.02 32.67
CA GLN A 104 -22.10 19.26 33.19
C GLN A 104 -23.49 19.55 32.60
N ASN A 105 -23.67 19.40 31.28
CA ASN A 105 -24.98 19.56 30.64
C ASN A 105 -26.05 18.59 31.20
N ARG A 106 -25.67 17.36 31.57
CA ARG A 106 -26.55 16.40 32.26
C ARG A 106 -27.07 16.99 33.57
N ASP A 107 -26.19 17.59 34.35
CA ASP A 107 -26.49 18.14 35.67
C ASP A 107 -27.31 19.44 35.54
N ASP A 108 -26.92 20.34 34.64
CA ASP A 108 -27.58 21.63 34.39
C ASP A 108 -29.00 21.44 33.84
N TYR A 109 -29.20 20.50 32.90
CA TYR A 109 -30.50 20.29 32.24
C TYR A 109 -31.34 19.19 32.90
N LYS A 110 -30.78 18.50 33.90
CA LYS A 110 -31.41 17.36 34.59
C LYS A 110 -31.92 16.30 33.61
N MET A 111 -31.11 16.01 32.60
CA MET A 111 -31.40 14.99 31.58
C MET A 111 -30.48 13.79 31.81
N PRO A 112 -30.99 12.55 31.90
CA PRO A 112 -30.14 11.37 32.08
C PRO A 112 -29.12 11.24 30.95
N LEU A 113 -27.91 10.76 31.24
CA LEU A 113 -26.82 10.64 30.25
C LEU A 113 -26.35 9.19 30.12
N LYS A 114 -26.29 8.70 28.88
CA LYS A 114 -25.61 7.45 28.53
C LYS A 114 -24.36 7.75 27.70
N ILE A 115 -23.23 7.20 28.11
CA ILE A 115 -21.97 7.24 27.35
C ILE A 115 -21.70 5.84 26.78
N MET A 116 -21.31 5.78 25.50
CA MET A 116 -20.90 4.56 24.81
C MET A 116 -19.44 4.72 24.35
N SER A 117 -18.51 3.88 24.82
CA SER A 117 -17.11 3.97 24.41
C SER A 117 -16.80 3.11 23.18
N TYR A 118 -15.92 3.60 22.31
CA TYR A 118 -15.36 2.79 21.22
C TYR A 118 -14.54 1.62 21.76
N LYS A 119 -13.85 1.80 22.89
CA LYS A 119 -13.08 0.72 23.51
C LYS A 119 -13.98 -0.44 23.87
N ASP A 120 -15.13 -0.17 24.49
CA ASP A 120 -16.09 -1.20 24.88
C ASP A 120 -16.81 -1.81 23.67
N LEU A 121 -17.15 -0.98 22.68
CA LEU A 121 -17.96 -1.43 21.53
C LEU A 121 -17.17 -2.20 20.47
N TYR A 122 -15.89 -1.87 20.31
CA TYR A 122 -15.07 -2.31 19.20
C TYR A 122 -13.70 -2.87 19.63
N GLY A 123 -13.27 -2.66 20.88
CA GLY A 123 -11.92 -3.01 21.35
C GLY A 123 -10.83 -1.98 21.01
N TRP A 124 -11.20 -0.91 20.31
CA TRP A 124 -10.30 0.09 19.76
C TRP A 124 -10.71 1.51 20.17
N THR A 125 -9.75 2.36 20.48
CA THR A 125 -9.91 3.83 20.54
C THR A 125 -9.53 4.47 19.22
N MET A 126 -9.92 5.73 19.01
CA MET A 126 -9.48 6.49 17.84
C MET A 126 -7.97 6.75 17.84
N ASP A 127 -7.34 6.91 19.00
CA ASP A 127 -5.89 7.07 19.10
C ASP A 127 -5.15 5.79 18.66
N GLU A 128 -5.60 4.62 19.12
CA GLU A 128 -5.08 3.32 18.67
C GLU A 128 -5.28 3.11 17.16
N ILE A 129 -6.46 3.47 16.64
CA ILE A 129 -6.74 3.39 15.19
C ILE A 129 -5.80 4.31 14.40
N VAL A 130 -5.56 5.54 14.87
CA VAL A 130 -4.68 6.49 14.18
C VAL A 130 -3.22 6.06 14.26
N ALA A 131 -2.80 5.42 15.34
CA ALA A 131 -1.47 4.82 15.45
C ALA A 131 -1.25 3.75 14.35
N GLU A 132 -2.27 2.94 14.07
CA GLU A 132 -2.20 1.87 13.07
C GLU A 132 -2.32 2.37 11.62
N ILE A 133 -3.22 3.32 11.35
CA ILE A 133 -3.57 3.72 9.96
C ILE A 133 -2.90 5.02 9.50
N GLY A 134 -2.38 5.80 10.45
CA GLY A 134 -1.92 7.18 10.26
C GLY A 134 -3.05 8.23 10.22
N ARG A 135 -2.68 9.50 10.01
CA ARG A 135 -3.63 10.64 10.05
C ARG A 135 -4.51 10.81 8.80
N LYS A 136 -4.31 9.99 7.76
CA LYS A 136 -5.12 10.03 6.53
C LYS A 136 -6.30 9.07 6.67
N ASN A 137 -7.50 9.51 6.26
CA ASN A 137 -8.74 8.72 6.28
C ASN A 137 -9.29 8.31 7.67
N ASN A 138 -8.67 8.73 8.78
CA ASN A 138 -9.13 8.42 10.15
C ASN A 138 -10.59 8.79 10.43
N CYS A 139 -11.07 9.91 9.89
CA CYS A 139 -12.45 10.37 10.01
C CYS A 139 -13.46 9.41 9.33
N THR A 140 -12.99 8.50 8.48
CA THR A 140 -13.81 7.43 7.90
C THR A 140 -14.15 6.37 8.94
N PHE A 141 -13.18 5.92 9.74
CA PHE A 141 -13.43 5.01 10.86
C PHE A 141 -14.31 5.69 11.89
N CYS A 142 -13.88 6.88 12.31
CA CYS A 142 -14.56 7.66 13.33
C CYS A 142 -16.05 7.86 12.99
N GLY A 143 -16.39 8.34 11.79
CA GLY A 143 -17.79 8.57 11.44
C GLY A 143 -18.62 7.31 11.15
N VAL A 144 -17.99 6.18 10.76
CA VAL A 144 -18.70 4.91 10.59
C VAL A 144 -19.01 4.29 11.96
N PHE A 145 -18.02 4.21 12.85
CA PHE A 145 -18.18 3.69 14.20
C PHE A 145 -19.09 4.57 15.06
N ARG A 146 -19.06 5.90 14.90
CA ARG A 146 -19.95 6.81 15.65
C ARG A 146 -21.41 6.56 15.32
N ARG A 147 -21.72 6.39 14.04
CA ARG A 147 -23.10 6.14 13.60
C ARG A 147 -23.64 4.84 14.20
N GLN A 148 -22.86 3.76 14.08
CA GLN A 148 -23.25 2.48 14.67
C GLN A 148 -23.31 2.53 16.21
N ALA A 149 -22.41 3.27 16.86
CA ALA A 149 -22.41 3.44 18.31
C ALA A 149 -23.65 4.20 18.81
N LEU A 150 -24.07 5.24 18.07
CA LEU A 150 -25.33 5.93 18.34
C LEU A 150 -26.54 5.02 18.13
N ASP A 151 -26.59 4.24 17.05
CA ASP A 151 -27.70 3.32 16.81
C ASP A 151 -27.78 2.25 17.92
N ARG A 152 -26.62 1.73 18.36
CA ARG A 152 -26.52 0.83 19.52
C ARG A 152 -27.00 1.48 20.81
N GLY A 153 -26.54 2.71 21.09
CA GLY A 153 -26.92 3.44 22.29
C GLY A 153 -28.40 3.82 22.31
N ALA A 154 -28.95 4.21 21.17
CA ALA A 154 -30.37 4.53 21.01
C ALA A 154 -31.24 3.29 21.19
N ALA A 155 -30.84 2.14 20.62
CA ALA A 155 -31.52 0.87 20.83
C ALA A 155 -31.48 0.42 22.30
N LEU A 156 -30.31 0.56 22.96
CA LEU A 156 -30.15 0.22 24.38
C LEU A 156 -31.02 1.07 25.30
N LEU A 157 -31.24 2.35 24.95
CA LEU A 157 -32.11 3.26 25.70
C LEU A 157 -33.60 3.12 25.34
N ASN A 158 -33.93 2.30 24.34
CA ASN A 158 -35.26 2.10 23.79
C ASN A 158 -35.96 3.44 23.45
N VAL A 159 -35.28 4.29 22.69
CA VAL A 159 -35.82 5.61 22.30
C VAL A 159 -36.57 5.55 20.97
N ASP A 160 -37.60 6.39 20.84
CA ASP A 160 -38.38 6.53 19.61
C ASP A 160 -37.65 7.37 18.55
N TYR A 161 -36.88 8.38 18.98
CA TYR A 161 -36.21 9.31 18.06
C TYR A 161 -34.79 9.63 18.53
N LEU A 162 -33.89 9.84 17.57
CA LEU A 162 -32.53 10.34 17.79
C LEU A 162 -32.38 11.76 17.23
N ALA A 163 -32.35 12.77 18.08
CA ALA A 163 -32.16 14.17 17.71
C ALA A 163 -30.67 14.52 17.57
N THR A 164 -30.30 15.19 16.48
CA THR A 164 -28.91 15.59 16.20
C THR A 164 -28.79 17.08 15.93
N GLY A 165 -27.68 17.69 16.38
CA GLY A 165 -27.41 19.13 16.27
C GLY A 165 -27.01 19.63 14.88
N HIS A 166 -27.47 18.99 13.79
CA HIS A 166 -27.17 19.49 12.45
C HIS A 166 -27.90 20.79 12.18
N ASN A 167 -27.16 21.82 11.84
CA ASN A 167 -27.65 23.16 11.54
C ASN A 167 -27.76 23.43 10.03
N ALA A 168 -28.22 24.62 9.63
CA ALA A 168 -28.40 24.97 8.21
C ALA A 168 -27.09 24.89 7.42
N ASP A 169 -25.99 25.39 7.98
CA ASP A 169 -24.66 25.35 7.37
C ASP A 169 -24.23 23.90 7.09
N ASP A 170 -24.43 22.98 8.04
CA ASP A 170 -24.10 21.55 7.87
C ASP A 170 -24.88 20.90 6.73
N ILE A 171 -26.15 21.27 6.55
CA ILE A 171 -27.00 20.74 5.48
C ILE A 171 -26.59 21.34 4.13
N ALA A 172 -26.30 22.64 4.06
CA ALA A 172 -25.79 23.28 2.85
C ALA A 172 -24.42 22.72 2.43
N GLU A 173 -23.49 22.55 3.38
CA GLU A 173 -22.19 21.88 3.16
C GLU A 173 -22.41 20.48 2.56
N THR A 174 -23.37 19.73 3.10
CA THR A 174 -23.69 18.38 2.66
C THR A 174 -24.26 18.35 1.24
N VAL A 175 -25.19 19.25 0.91
CA VAL A 175 -25.74 19.40 -0.45
C VAL A 175 -24.62 19.68 -1.45
N LEU A 176 -23.77 20.68 -1.17
CA LEU A 176 -22.62 21.02 -2.00
C LEU A 176 -21.66 19.84 -2.17
N MET A 177 -21.33 19.14 -1.08
CA MET A 177 -20.46 17.97 -1.13
C MET A 177 -21.02 16.86 -2.02
N ASN A 178 -22.32 16.58 -1.97
CA ASN A 178 -22.95 15.54 -2.78
C ASN A 178 -23.03 15.92 -4.26
N ILE A 179 -23.27 17.21 -4.56
CA ILE A 179 -23.21 17.75 -5.93
C ILE A 179 -21.79 17.61 -6.50
N LEU A 180 -20.77 18.10 -5.77
CA LEU A 180 -19.36 18.05 -6.20
C LEU A 180 -18.85 16.61 -6.38
N ARG A 181 -19.48 15.64 -5.70
CA ARG A 181 -19.17 14.21 -5.81
C ARG A 181 -19.94 13.50 -6.92
N GLY A 182 -21.03 14.09 -7.43
CA GLY A 182 -21.96 13.41 -8.31
C GLY A 182 -22.67 12.22 -7.65
N ASP A 183 -22.92 12.27 -6.34
CA ASP A 183 -23.62 11.21 -5.59
C ASP A 183 -25.13 11.48 -5.56
N LEU A 184 -25.80 11.17 -6.67
CA LEU A 184 -27.24 11.40 -6.86
C LEU A 184 -28.09 10.69 -5.79
N ALA A 185 -27.75 9.45 -5.44
CA ALA A 185 -28.52 8.64 -4.48
C ALA A 185 -28.57 9.24 -3.06
N ARG A 186 -27.57 10.06 -2.70
CA ARG A 186 -27.56 10.81 -1.43
C ARG A 186 -28.17 12.17 -1.56
N LEU A 187 -28.00 12.82 -2.71
CA LEU A 187 -28.54 14.15 -2.94
C LEU A 187 -30.07 14.17 -2.70
N SER A 188 -30.79 13.13 -3.14
CA SER A 188 -32.25 13.01 -2.93
C SER A 188 -32.69 12.92 -1.45
N ARG A 189 -31.81 12.51 -0.53
CA ARG A 189 -32.17 12.26 0.88
C ARG A 189 -31.42 13.14 1.88
N CYS A 190 -30.39 13.86 1.45
CA CYS A 190 -29.53 14.61 2.36
C CYS A 190 -30.24 15.80 3.03
N THR A 191 -31.26 16.36 2.37
CA THR A 191 -32.11 17.42 2.89
C THR A 191 -33.28 16.92 3.73
N SER A 192 -33.50 15.60 3.87
CA SER A 192 -34.59 15.08 4.68
C SER A 192 -34.42 15.48 6.16
N ILE A 193 -35.47 16.08 6.73
CA ILE A 193 -35.47 16.55 8.13
C ILE A 193 -35.65 15.40 9.13
N ILE A 194 -36.38 14.36 8.70
CA ILE A 194 -36.44 13.05 9.33
C ILE A 194 -35.76 12.10 8.36
N THR A 195 -34.66 11.49 8.78
CA THR A 195 -34.00 10.43 8.00
C THR A 195 -34.36 9.09 8.62
N ASP A 196 -35.14 8.31 7.88
CA ASP A 196 -35.49 6.93 8.22
C ASP A 196 -34.35 5.99 7.82
N SER A 197 -33.96 5.12 8.75
CA SER A 197 -32.94 4.09 8.51
C SER A 197 -33.54 2.76 8.05
N GLY A 198 -34.85 2.71 7.76
CA GLY A 198 -35.60 1.51 7.40
C GLY A 198 -36.06 0.76 8.65
N ASP A 199 -35.14 0.05 9.32
CA ASP A 199 -35.37 -0.74 10.55
C ASP A 199 -34.77 -0.08 11.81
N GLY A 200 -34.18 1.12 11.66
CA GLY A 200 -33.46 1.83 12.73
C GLY A 200 -34.22 3.03 13.27
N ILE A 201 -33.84 3.47 14.47
CA ILE A 201 -34.46 4.62 15.15
C ILE A 201 -34.39 5.87 14.27
N PRO A 202 -35.52 6.55 13.99
CA PRO A 202 -35.56 7.72 13.11
C PRO A 202 -34.73 8.86 13.68
N ARG A 203 -33.93 9.48 12.81
CA ARG A 203 -33.07 10.61 13.17
C ARG A 203 -33.73 11.91 12.76
N VAL A 204 -33.81 12.85 13.68
CA VAL A 204 -34.45 14.16 13.48
C VAL A 204 -33.45 15.30 13.61
N LYS A 205 -33.69 16.37 12.85
CA LYS A 205 -32.80 17.54 12.76
C LYS A 205 -33.56 18.84 13.10
N PRO A 206 -33.85 19.14 14.38
CA PRO A 206 -34.62 20.34 14.76
C PRO A 206 -33.96 21.67 14.36
N LEU A 207 -32.63 21.71 14.24
CA LEU A 207 -31.87 22.91 13.87
C LEU A 207 -31.64 23.06 12.36
N LYS A 208 -32.30 22.26 11.51
CA LYS A 208 -32.07 22.19 10.05
C LYS A 208 -32.08 23.57 9.35
N TYR A 209 -32.89 24.51 9.79
CA TYR A 209 -33.03 25.84 9.18
C TYR A 209 -32.46 26.97 10.04
N THR A 210 -31.65 26.62 11.03
CA THR A 210 -31.03 27.55 11.98
C THR A 210 -29.57 27.74 11.61
N TYR A 211 -29.12 28.99 11.48
CA TYR A 211 -27.73 29.30 11.09
C TYR A 211 -26.76 29.01 12.23
N GLU A 212 -25.57 28.50 11.92
CA GLU A 212 -24.51 28.23 12.90
C GLU A 212 -24.14 29.50 13.68
N LYS A 213 -24.06 30.65 12.99
CA LYS A 213 -23.77 31.94 13.64
C LYS A 213 -24.83 32.32 14.68
N GLU A 214 -26.10 32.03 14.43
CA GLU A 214 -27.17 32.28 15.40
C GLU A 214 -27.09 31.32 16.58
N ILE A 215 -26.75 30.04 16.35
CA ILE A 215 -26.50 29.06 17.42
C ILE A 215 -25.37 29.53 18.35
N VAL A 216 -24.27 30.03 17.79
CA VAL A 216 -23.14 30.59 18.56
C VAL A 216 -23.59 31.80 19.38
N MET A 217 -24.32 32.74 18.75
CA MET A 217 -24.85 33.92 19.44
C MET A 217 -25.79 33.51 20.59
N TYR A 218 -26.68 32.55 20.36
CA TYR A 218 -27.61 32.05 21.35
C TYR A 218 -26.89 31.43 22.54
N ALA A 219 -25.92 30.53 22.29
CA ALA A 219 -25.10 29.91 23.33
C ALA A 219 -24.33 30.96 24.16
N TYR A 220 -23.71 31.94 23.49
CA TYR A 220 -22.98 33.02 24.15
C TYR A 220 -23.89 33.86 25.04
N PHE A 221 -25.04 34.32 24.52
CA PHE A 221 -25.95 35.18 25.26
C PHE A 221 -26.67 34.47 26.40
N ARG A 222 -26.96 33.17 26.26
CA ARG A 222 -27.48 32.32 27.34
C ARG A 222 -26.41 31.84 28.32
N LYS A 223 -25.12 32.09 28.02
CA LYS A 223 -23.96 31.62 28.80
C LYS A 223 -23.95 30.10 28.97
N LEU A 224 -24.31 29.37 27.92
CA LEU A 224 -24.29 27.91 27.93
C LEU A 224 -22.84 27.42 27.91
N VAL A 225 -22.55 26.38 28.70
CA VAL A 225 -21.23 25.76 28.72
C VAL A 225 -21.11 24.78 27.55
N TYR A 226 -20.13 25.00 26.68
CA TYR A 226 -19.86 24.12 25.55
C TYR A 226 -18.36 24.05 25.26
N PHE A 227 -17.93 22.92 24.72
CA PHE A 227 -16.57 22.68 24.29
C PHE A 227 -16.34 23.24 22.89
N SER A 228 -15.33 24.09 22.73
CA SER A 228 -15.07 24.88 21.50
C SER A 228 -13.86 24.41 20.69
N THR A 229 -13.01 23.54 21.24
CA THR A 229 -11.81 23.06 20.55
C THR A 229 -12.18 22.14 19.39
N GLU A 230 -11.45 22.21 18.28
CA GLU A 230 -11.58 21.27 17.17
C GLU A 230 -10.94 19.92 17.47
N CYS A 231 -11.50 18.87 16.88
CA CYS A 231 -10.87 17.55 16.92
C CYS A 231 -9.51 17.61 16.22
N VAL A 232 -8.47 17.10 16.89
CA VAL A 232 -7.07 17.05 16.41
C VAL A 232 -6.94 16.33 15.04
N PHE A 233 -7.89 15.44 14.73
CA PHE A 233 -7.91 14.67 13.50
C PHE A 233 -8.77 15.27 12.37
N ALA A 234 -9.51 16.36 12.63
CA ALA A 234 -10.42 16.99 11.66
C ALA A 234 -9.76 17.74 10.48
N PRO A 235 -8.56 18.37 10.57
CA PRO A 235 -8.04 19.25 9.52
C PRO A 235 -7.89 18.62 8.13
N ASN A 236 -7.75 17.30 8.04
CA ASN A 236 -7.60 16.57 6.77
C ASN A 236 -8.95 16.14 6.15
N ALA A 237 -10.09 16.57 6.70
CA ALA A 237 -11.41 16.18 6.23
C ALA A 237 -11.86 16.98 5.01
N TYR A 238 -12.38 16.29 3.98
CA TYR A 238 -12.88 16.90 2.74
C TYR A 238 -13.94 18.00 2.96
N ARG A 239 -14.75 17.88 4.02
CA ARG A 239 -15.77 18.87 4.39
C ARG A 239 -15.20 20.27 4.57
N GLY A 240 -13.94 20.40 4.97
CA GLY A 240 -13.27 21.71 5.09
C GLY A 240 -13.30 22.53 3.80
N HIS A 241 -13.21 21.89 2.63
CA HIS A 241 -13.28 22.59 1.34
C HIS A 241 -14.68 23.14 1.04
N ALA A 242 -15.72 22.33 1.26
CA ALA A 242 -17.11 22.77 1.06
C ALA A 242 -17.48 23.90 2.02
N ARG A 243 -17.00 23.83 3.27
CA ARG A 243 -17.17 24.89 4.26
C ARG A 243 -16.54 26.21 3.83
N MET A 244 -15.32 26.18 3.31
CA MET A 244 -14.65 27.40 2.86
C MET A 244 -15.39 28.02 1.68
N LEU A 245 -15.81 27.21 0.71
CA LEU A 245 -16.64 27.68 -0.41
C LEU A 245 -17.95 28.30 0.09
N LEU A 246 -18.67 27.63 0.98
CA LEU A 246 -19.94 28.13 1.52
C LEU A 246 -19.75 29.48 2.24
N LYS A 247 -18.66 29.64 3.01
CA LYS A 247 -18.33 30.91 3.67
C LYS A 247 -18.04 32.04 2.69
N ASP A 248 -17.36 31.74 1.58
CA ASP A 248 -17.08 32.75 0.57
C ASP A 248 -18.35 33.18 -0.17
N LEU A 249 -19.27 32.23 -0.42
CA LEU A 249 -20.60 32.54 -0.94
C LEU A 249 -21.44 33.35 0.07
N GLU A 250 -21.42 32.99 1.35
CA GLU A 250 -22.19 33.66 2.41
C GLU A 250 -21.76 35.12 2.60
N LYS A 251 -20.49 35.46 2.32
CA LYS A 251 -20.01 36.85 2.35
C LYS A 251 -20.65 37.71 1.26
N VAL A 252 -21.00 37.11 0.12
CA VAL A 252 -21.63 37.78 -1.02
C VAL A 252 -23.14 37.88 -0.80
N ASP A 253 -23.76 36.75 -0.44
CA ASP A 253 -25.19 36.66 -0.16
C ASP A 253 -25.44 35.80 1.10
N PRO A 254 -25.88 36.41 2.22
CA PRO A 254 -26.23 35.68 3.43
C PRO A 254 -27.38 34.66 3.26
N ALA A 255 -28.24 34.83 2.26
CA ALA A 255 -29.34 33.90 1.98
C ALA A 255 -28.87 32.62 1.28
N VAL A 256 -27.62 32.56 0.80
CA VAL A 256 -27.11 31.44 0.00
C VAL A 256 -27.22 30.08 0.72
N ILE A 257 -27.08 30.06 2.05
CA ILE A 257 -27.21 28.83 2.84
C ILE A 257 -28.63 28.26 2.68
N MET A 258 -29.66 29.09 2.85
CA MET A 258 -31.04 28.67 2.65
C MET A 258 -31.35 28.35 1.19
N ASN A 259 -30.82 29.13 0.25
CA ASN A 259 -31.03 28.92 -1.18
C ASN A 259 -30.47 27.57 -1.64
N ILE A 260 -29.30 27.17 -1.12
CA ILE A 260 -28.70 25.85 -1.36
C ILE A 260 -29.57 24.74 -0.77
N ILE A 261 -30.07 24.90 0.46
CA ILE A 261 -30.96 23.90 1.09
C ILE A 261 -32.24 23.76 0.27
N GLN A 262 -32.88 24.87 -0.11
CA GLN A 262 -34.11 24.88 -0.90
C GLN A 262 -33.90 24.28 -2.30
N SER A 263 -32.76 24.57 -2.93
CA SER A 263 -32.37 23.91 -4.17
C SER A 263 -32.21 22.40 -3.98
N GLY A 264 -31.55 21.97 -2.89
CA GLY A 264 -31.45 20.56 -2.50
C GLY A 264 -32.80 19.88 -2.26
N GLU A 265 -33.78 20.59 -1.69
CA GLU A 265 -35.15 20.10 -1.46
C GLU A 265 -35.99 20.05 -2.74
N SER A 266 -35.71 20.94 -3.69
CA SER A 266 -36.45 21.05 -4.96
C SER A 266 -35.91 20.11 -6.03
N LEU A 267 -34.74 19.52 -5.83
CA LEU A 267 -34.12 18.58 -6.77
C LEU A 267 -34.87 17.23 -6.78
N THR A 268 -35.61 16.98 -7.85
CA THR A 268 -36.23 15.68 -8.13
C THR A 268 -35.30 14.82 -8.99
N ILE A 269 -34.97 13.63 -8.51
CA ILE A 269 -34.16 12.66 -9.26
C ILE A 269 -35.09 11.67 -9.97
N ASN A 270 -34.83 11.41 -11.25
CA ASN A 270 -35.66 10.54 -12.08
C ASN A 270 -35.71 9.11 -11.49
N ALA A 271 -36.90 8.49 -11.47
CA ALA A 271 -37.17 7.24 -10.73
C ALA A 271 -36.40 6.01 -11.24
N THR A 272 -35.74 6.11 -12.41
CA THR A 272 -34.93 5.05 -13.03
C THR A 272 -33.52 4.93 -12.43
N ALA A 273 -33.13 5.77 -11.47
CA ALA A 273 -31.84 5.68 -10.82
C ALA A 273 -31.78 4.47 -9.86
N ASN A 274 -30.85 3.54 -10.11
CA ASN A 274 -30.59 2.38 -9.24
C ASN A 274 -30.21 2.82 -7.81
N MET A 275 -31.16 2.75 -6.88
CA MET A 275 -30.93 2.98 -5.46
C MET A 275 -30.47 1.69 -4.78
N PRO A 276 -29.47 1.73 -3.88
CA PRO A 276 -29.04 0.53 -3.16
C PRO A 276 -30.17 0.00 -2.27
N THR A 277 -30.48 -1.29 -2.37
CA THR A 277 -31.40 -1.96 -1.46
C THR A 277 -30.78 -2.03 -0.06
N LEU A 278 -31.58 -1.69 0.96
CA LEU A 278 -31.19 -1.82 2.35
C LEU A 278 -31.52 -3.23 2.83
N SER A 279 -30.57 -3.88 3.49
CA SER A 279 -30.72 -5.20 4.12
C SER A 279 -30.08 -5.20 5.51
N ARG A 280 -30.21 -6.30 6.25
CA ARG A 280 -29.54 -6.47 7.54
C ARG A 280 -28.16 -7.08 7.35
N CYS A 281 -27.18 -6.57 8.09
CA CYS A 281 -25.83 -7.11 8.07
C CYS A 281 -25.81 -8.53 8.65
N THR A 282 -25.21 -9.47 7.94
CA THR A 282 -25.11 -10.88 8.38
C THR A 282 -24.27 -11.07 9.64
N ARG A 283 -23.38 -10.12 9.96
CA ARG A 283 -22.50 -10.19 11.16
C ARG A 283 -23.08 -9.51 12.39
N CYS A 284 -23.62 -8.31 12.24
CA CYS A 284 -24.05 -7.50 13.38
C CYS A 284 -25.55 -7.19 13.41
N GLY A 285 -26.32 -7.65 12.42
CA GLY A 285 -27.77 -7.41 12.33
C GLY A 285 -28.19 -6.00 11.94
N TYR A 286 -27.29 -5.00 12.01
CA TYR A 286 -27.61 -3.60 11.67
C TYR A 286 -27.85 -3.36 10.18
N VAL A 287 -28.68 -2.36 9.88
CA VAL A 287 -29.02 -1.97 8.50
C VAL A 287 -27.78 -1.62 7.70
N SER A 288 -27.70 -2.16 6.48
CA SER A 288 -26.62 -1.90 5.56
C SER A 288 -27.08 -2.01 4.11
N SER A 289 -26.37 -1.33 3.21
CA SER A 289 -26.57 -1.48 1.76
C SER A 289 -25.68 -2.59 1.17
N GLN A 290 -25.11 -3.43 2.02
CA GLN A 290 -24.16 -4.51 1.71
C GLN A 290 -24.40 -5.67 2.68
N GLU A 291 -24.08 -6.90 2.27
CA GLU A 291 -24.24 -8.09 3.11
C GLU A 291 -23.51 -7.98 4.46
N VAL A 292 -22.27 -7.46 4.45
CA VAL A 292 -21.52 -7.11 5.66
C VAL A 292 -21.38 -5.59 5.73
N CYS A 293 -21.76 -5.01 6.87
CA CYS A 293 -21.77 -3.56 7.02
C CYS A 293 -20.36 -2.97 7.06
N LYS A 294 -20.26 -1.69 6.71
CA LYS A 294 -18.97 -1.01 6.63
C LYS A 294 -18.20 -1.04 7.95
N ALA A 295 -18.89 -0.93 9.08
CA ALA A 295 -18.27 -1.00 10.39
C ALA A 295 -17.62 -2.37 10.64
N CYS A 296 -18.33 -3.47 10.36
CA CYS A 296 -17.77 -4.82 10.49
C CYS A 296 -16.57 -5.05 9.57
N VAL A 297 -16.58 -4.51 8.34
CA VAL A 297 -15.43 -4.60 7.43
C VAL A 297 -14.22 -3.84 7.95
N LEU A 298 -14.41 -2.60 8.42
CA LEU A 298 -13.31 -1.79 8.96
C LEU A 298 -12.74 -2.42 10.24
N LEU A 299 -13.60 -2.94 11.11
CA LEU A 299 -13.20 -3.60 12.36
C LEU A 299 -12.41 -4.89 12.10
N GLU A 300 -12.87 -5.72 11.16
CA GLU A 300 -12.10 -6.90 10.73
C GLU A 300 -10.74 -6.52 10.16
N GLY A 301 -10.67 -5.41 9.42
CA GLY A 301 -9.41 -4.85 8.92
C GLY A 301 -8.43 -4.57 10.04
N LEU A 302 -8.88 -3.84 11.06
CA LEU A 302 -8.06 -3.52 12.24
C LEU A 302 -7.61 -4.80 12.96
N ASN A 303 -8.54 -5.71 13.25
CA ASN A 303 -8.24 -6.94 14.00
C ASN A 303 -7.31 -7.92 13.25
N LYS A 304 -7.23 -7.83 11.91
CA LYS A 304 -6.36 -8.67 11.08
C LYS A 304 -5.04 -7.98 10.68
N GLY A 305 -4.72 -6.81 11.22
CA GLY A 305 -3.54 -6.03 10.80
C GLY A 305 -3.61 -5.54 9.34
N LEU A 306 -4.83 -5.43 8.80
CA LEU A 306 -5.12 -4.94 7.45
C LEU A 306 -5.93 -3.64 7.55
N PRO A 307 -5.37 -2.54 8.08
CA PRO A 307 -6.12 -1.30 8.34
C PRO A 307 -6.71 -0.66 7.09
N ARG A 308 -6.24 -1.01 5.89
CA ARG A 308 -6.79 -0.52 4.62
C ARG A 308 -8.00 -1.32 4.14
N LEU A 309 -8.37 -2.40 4.83
CA LEU A 309 -9.54 -3.20 4.51
C LEU A 309 -10.80 -2.34 4.60
N GLY A 310 -11.50 -2.19 3.48
CA GLY A 310 -12.66 -1.30 3.41
C GLY A 310 -12.33 0.19 3.24
N ILE A 311 -11.08 0.63 3.10
CA ILE A 311 -10.77 2.01 2.69
C ILE A 311 -10.58 2.04 1.17
N GLY A 312 -11.51 2.67 0.44
CA GLY A 312 -11.49 2.75 -1.04
C GLY A 312 -12.40 1.72 -1.73
N LYS A 313 -12.29 1.60 -3.06
CA LYS A 313 -13.16 0.71 -3.87
C LYS A 313 -13.11 -0.71 -3.29
N SER A 314 -14.28 -1.23 -2.89
CA SER A 314 -14.45 -2.62 -2.46
C SER A 314 -13.92 -3.60 -3.51
N SER A 315 -13.89 -3.23 -4.79
CA SER A 315 -13.27 -4.03 -5.84
C SER A 315 -11.77 -4.09 -5.75
N LYS A 316 -11.05 -3.10 -5.21
CA LYS A 316 -9.58 -3.13 -5.11
C LYS A 316 -9.11 -3.91 -3.89
N VAL A 317 -9.89 -3.92 -2.81
CA VAL A 317 -9.62 -4.74 -1.62
C VAL A 317 -10.13 -6.17 -1.82
N LYS A 318 -11.34 -6.36 -2.37
CA LYS A 318 -11.78 -7.69 -2.81
C LYS A 318 -10.85 -8.21 -3.88
N ARG A 319 -10.45 -7.44 -4.89
CA ARG A 319 -9.46 -7.88 -5.89
C ARG A 319 -8.05 -8.00 -5.32
N PHE A 320 -7.64 -7.28 -4.28
CA PHE A 320 -6.33 -7.50 -3.63
C PHE A 320 -6.33 -8.72 -2.72
N MET A 321 -7.44 -9.01 -2.03
CA MET A 321 -7.65 -10.24 -1.27
C MET A 321 -7.83 -11.43 -2.22
N GLN A 322 -8.62 -11.28 -3.28
CA GLN A 322 -8.88 -12.28 -4.31
C GLN A 322 -7.67 -12.43 -5.27
N GLU A 323 -6.85 -11.40 -5.53
CA GLU A 323 -5.55 -11.53 -6.24
C GLU A 323 -4.45 -12.09 -5.32
N LYS A 324 -4.57 -12.01 -3.98
CA LYS A 324 -3.65 -12.68 -3.05
C LYS A 324 -4.08 -14.11 -2.70
N GLU A 325 -5.37 -14.37 -2.58
CA GLU A 325 -5.96 -15.65 -2.17
C GLU A 325 -6.37 -16.51 -3.38
N ASN A 326 -6.87 -15.95 -4.50
CA ASN A 326 -7.24 -16.75 -5.69
C ASN A 326 -6.10 -16.94 -6.71
N ASN A 327 -4.96 -16.25 -6.61
CA ASN A 327 -3.81 -16.48 -7.51
C ASN A 327 -2.63 -17.19 -6.85
N ALA A 328 -2.65 -17.42 -5.53
CA ALA A 328 -1.63 -18.22 -4.87
C ALA A 328 -2.00 -19.70 -4.99
N THR A 329 -1.39 -20.38 -5.96
CA THR A 329 -1.53 -21.83 -6.18
C THR A 329 -0.38 -22.62 -5.56
N TRP A 330 0.64 -21.91 -5.07
CA TRP A 330 1.88 -22.49 -4.55
C TRP A 330 2.28 -21.81 -3.23
N ALA A 331 3.13 -22.48 -2.48
CA ALA A 331 3.76 -21.93 -1.29
C ALA A 331 5.25 -22.27 -1.28
N SER A 332 6.03 -21.43 -0.58
CA SER A 332 7.40 -21.73 -0.19
C SER A 332 7.42 -22.07 1.29
N LEU A 333 7.64 -23.35 1.61
CA LEU A 333 7.49 -23.92 2.94
C LEU A 333 8.47 -23.28 3.93
N ASN A 334 9.77 -23.34 3.63
CA ASN A 334 10.86 -22.76 4.44
C ASN A 334 10.92 -21.22 4.44
N LYS A 335 10.12 -20.55 3.61
CA LYS A 335 10.03 -19.07 3.61
C LYS A 335 8.75 -18.56 4.26
N GLY A 336 7.78 -19.43 4.56
CA GLY A 336 6.50 -19.06 5.16
C GLY A 336 5.68 -18.10 4.30
N ILE A 337 5.75 -18.22 2.97
CA ILE A 337 5.06 -17.31 2.03
C ILE A 337 4.25 -18.06 0.98
N LEU A 338 3.15 -17.44 0.55
CA LEU A 338 2.33 -17.90 -0.57
C LEU A 338 2.81 -17.27 -1.89
N LEU A 339 2.81 -18.06 -2.97
CA LEU A 339 3.36 -17.72 -4.27
C LEU A 339 2.30 -17.86 -5.37
N CYS A 340 2.27 -16.90 -6.29
CA CYS A 340 1.55 -17.08 -7.56
C CYS A 340 2.38 -17.93 -8.54
N THR A 341 1.73 -18.47 -9.58
CA THR A 341 2.38 -19.28 -10.63
C THR A 341 3.64 -18.62 -11.18
N GLN A 342 3.59 -17.33 -11.55
CA GLN A 342 4.77 -16.62 -12.09
C GLN A 342 5.92 -16.44 -11.10
N CYS A 343 5.64 -16.25 -9.80
CA CYS A 343 6.71 -16.20 -8.81
C CYS A 343 7.23 -17.60 -8.50
N CYS A 344 6.34 -18.60 -8.49
CA CYS A 344 6.69 -20.01 -8.31
C CYS A 344 7.67 -20.51 -9.37
N SER A 345 7.50 -20.13 -10.64
CA SER A 345 8.46 -20.52 -11.70
C SER A 345 9.89 -20.06 -11.38
N ILE A 346 10.03 -18.86 -10.83
CA ILE A 346 11.33 -18.34 -10.39
C ILE A 346 11.81 -19.09 -9.15
N HIS A 347 10.97 -19.28 -8.14
CA HIS A 347 11.34 -20.00 -6.92
C HIS A 347 11.83 -21.43 -7.19
N ARG A 348 11.25 -22.13 -8.18
CA ARG A 348 11.72 -23.46 -8.62
C ARG A 348 13.13 -23.41 -9.22
N SER A 349 13.48 -22.33 -9.91
CA SER A 349 14.84 -22.13 -10.46
C SER A 349 15.91 -21.82 -9.41
N LEU A 350 15.52 -21.52 -8.16
CA LEU A 350 16.48 -21.25 -7.07
C LEU A 350 16.97 -22.52 -6.37
N GLY A 351 16.24 -23.63 -6.50
CA GLY A 351 16.55 -24.89 -5.81
C GLY A 351 15.99 -24.95 -4.40
N ARG A 352 15.87 -26.19 -3.89
CA ARG A 352 15.25 -26.52 -2.58
C ARG A 352 15.98 -25.89 -1.40
N HIS A 353 17.31 -25.79 -1.48
CA HIS A 353 18.16 -25.15 -0.47
C HIS A 353 17.78 -23.67 -0.23
N ILE A 354 17.27 -22.98 -1.27
CA ILE A 354 16.73 -21.63 -1.13
C ILE A 354 15.23 -21.65 -0.87
N SER A 355 14.45 -22.36 -1.68
CA SER A 355 12.98 -22.34 -1.61
C SER A 355 12.39 -23.73 -1.85
N GLN A 356 11.80 -24.29 -0.79
CA GLN A 356 11.03 -25.54 -0.83
C GLN A 356 9.63 -25.26 -1.36
N VAL A 357 9.40 -25.49 -2.65
CA VAL A 357 8.15 -25.14 -3.35
C VAL A 357 7.14 -26.29 -3.27
N LYS A 358 5.89 -25.98 -2.94
CA LYS A 358 4.82 -27.00 -2.83
C LYS A 358 3.49 -26.44 -3.33
N SER A 359 2.72 -27.24 -4.09
CA SER A 359 1.40 -26.81 -4.59
C SER A 359 0.37 -26.87 -3.47
N LEU A 360 -0.41 -25.81 -3.30
CA LEU A 360 -1.45 -25.74 -2.26
C LEU A 360 -2.64 -26.66 -2.53
N GLN A 361 -2.85 -27.05 -3.79
CA GLN A 361 -4.01 -27.84 -4.22
C GLN A 361 -3.68 -29.26 -4.63
N LYS A 362 -2.52 -29.49 -5.27
CA LYS A 362 -2.17 -30.79 -5.88
C LYS A 362 -1.13 -31.59 -5.09
N SER A 363 -0.38 -30.97 -4.19
CA SER A 363 0.60 -31.68 -3.36
C SER A 363 -0.06 -32.22 -2.09
N SER A 364 0.48 -33.29 -1.52
CA SER A 364 0.07 -33.83 -0.22
C SER A 364 0.65 -32.98 0.92
N TRP A 365 -0.20 -32.48 1.82
CA TRP A 365 0.21 -31.64 2.96
C TRP A 365 -0.07 -32.33 4.29
N HIS A 366 0.88 -32.22 5.23
CA HIS A 366 0.54 -32.43 6.63
C HIS A 366 -0.23 -31.21 7.17
N PRO A 367 -1.32 -31.37 7.95
CA PRO A 367 -2.13 -30.25 8.43
C PRO A 367 -1.32 -29.17 9.18
N ASN A 368 -0.37 -29.58 10.01
CA ASN A 368 0.49 -28.65 10.77
C ASN A 368 1.48 -27.90 9.86
N GLN A 369 1.94 -28.50 8.74
CA GLN A 369 2.77 -27.81 7.73
C GLN A 369 2.00 -26.70 7.06
N GLN A 370 0.79 -27.03 6.61
CA GLN A 370 -0.06 -26.08 5.93
C GLN A 370 -0.47 -24.93 6.87
N ALA A 371 -0.87 -25.26 8.11
CA ALA A 371 -1.22 -24.28 9.13
C ALA A 371 -0.03 -23.38 9.50
N MET A 372 1.18 -23.92 9.60
CA MET A 372 2.39 -23.16 9.90
C MET A 372 2.71 -22.15 8.80
N VAL A 373 2.64 -22.54 7.52
CA VAL A 373 2.82 -21.62 6.38
C VAL A 373 1.76 -20.52 6.34
N TYR A 374 0.48 -20.86 6.53
CA TYR A 374 -0.59 -19.86 6.56
C TYR A 374 -0.45 -18.89 7.72
N THR A 375 -0.05 -19.39 8.90
CA THR A 375 0.17 -18.56 10.09
C THR A 375 1.33 -17.60 9.88
N LEU A 376 2.48 -18.08 9.40
CA LEU A 376 3.64 -17.23 9.08
C LEU A 376 3.29 -16.17 8.02
N ASN A 377 2.61 -16.57 6.95
CA ASN A 377 2.21 -15.63 5.90
C ASN A 377 1.21 -14.58 6.41
N GLY A 378 0.27 -14.98 7.28
CA GLY A 378 -0.72 -14.11 7.93
C GLY A 378 -0.11 -13.13 8.94
N SER A 379 0.89 -13.57 9.70
CA SER A 379 1.66 -12.76 10.66
C SER A 379 2.71 -11.85 10.00
N GLY A 380 2.80 -11.85 8.66
CA GLY A 380 3.69 -10.93 7.96
C GLY A 380 5.11 -11.45 7.78
N ALA A 381 5.33 -12.75 7.53
CA ALA A 381 6.64 -13.32 7.17
C ALA A 381 7.38 -12.53 6.07
N ASN A 382 6.66 -11.91 5.13
CA ASN A 382 7.26 -11.03 4.13
C ASN A 382 7.99 -9.82 4.72
N ASN A 383 7.57 -9.30 5.87
CA ASN A 383 8.21 -8.18 6.54
C ASN A 383 9.63 -8.53 7.02
N ILE A 384 9.87 -9.80 7.35
CA ILE A 384 11.21 -10.30 7.71
C ILE A 384 12.10 -10.30 6.46
N TRP A 385 11.59 -10.81 5.34
CA TRP A 385 12.31 -10.85 4.06
C TRP A 385 12.43 -9.50 3.35
N GLU A 386 11.69 -8.48 3.78
CA GLU A 386 11.59 -7.15 3.14
C GLU A 386 11.87 -6.02 4.16
N HIS A 387 12.54 -6.32 5.28
CA HIS A 387 12.75 -5.39 6.40
C HIS A 387 13.29 -4.03 5.96
N SER A 388 14.39 -4.01 5.19
CA SER A 388 15.02 -2.75 4.74
C SER A 388 14.18 -1.95 3.73
N LEU A 389 13.17 -2.58 3.10
CA LEU A 389 12.20 -1.91 2.22
C LEU A 389 11.09 -1.20 3.03
N LEU A 390 10.93 -1.55 4.31
CA LEU A 390 9.93 -0.96 5.21
C LEU A 390 10.47 0.25 6.00
N GLU A 391 11.79 0.41 6.09
CA GLU A 391 12.43 1.53 6.78
C GLU A 391 12.39 2.82 5.93
N ASN A 392 11.92 3.92 6.53
CA ASN A 392 11.70 5.22 5.85
C ASN A 392 12.99 5.94 5.36
N ASN A 393 14.18 5.37 5.57
CA ASN A 393 15.47 6.03 5.32
C ASN A 393 16.32 5.45 4.19
N SER A 394 15.90 4.39 3.50
CA SER A 394 16.69 3.77 2.43
C SER A 394 16.48 4.49 1.09
N LYS A 395 17.17 5.63 0.89
CA LYS A 395 17.18 6.41 -0.38
C LYS A 395 17.80 5.68 -1.58
N PHE A 396 18.36 4.49 -1.39
CA PHE A 396 18.88 3.63 -2.45
C PHE A 396 18.50 2.17 -2.18
N MET A 397 17.35 1.68 -2.67
CA MET A 397 17.17 0.24 -2.97
C MET A 397 15.91 -0.02 -3.83
N LYS A 398 15.97 -1.10 -4.61
CA LYS A 398 15.02 -1.52 -5.66
C LYS A 398 13.56 -1.59 -5.16
N LYS A 399 12.63 -0.97 -5.89
CA LYS A 399 11.18 -1.04 -5.59
C LYS A 399 10.67 -2.47 -5.81
N LYS A 400 9.78 -2.93 -4.91
CA LYS A 400 9.07 -4.21 -5.06
C LYS A 400 8.27 -4.25 -6.38
N PRO A 401 8.40 -5.32 -7.19
CA PRO A 401 7.67 -5.46 -8.45
C PRO A 401 6.16 -5.48 -8.25
N ASN A 402 5.44 -4.88 -9.20
CA ASN A 402 4.00 -4.96 -9.32
C ASN A 402 3.56 -6.30 -9.95
N PRO A 403 2.29 -6.73 -9.75
CA PRO A 403 1.78 -7.97 -10.33
C PRO A 403 1.86 -8.03 -11.87
N LYS A 404 1.85 -6.89 -12.56
CA LYS A 404 1.93 -6.80 -14.02
C LYS A 404 3.35 -6.66 -14.56
N ASP A 405 4.35 -6.53 -13.69
CA ASP A 405 5.73 -6.37 -14.14
C ASP A 405 6.23 -7.66 -14.80
N PRO A 406 7.14 -7.57 -15.80
CA PRO A 406 7.71 -8.73 -16.48
C PRO A 406 8.36 -9.73 -15.53
N ILE A 407 8.39 -11.00 -15.93
CA ILE A 407 9.02 -12.09 -15.16
C ILE A 407 10.50 -11.79 -14.89
N SER A 408 11.22 -11.12 -15.79
CA SER A 408 12.61 -10.72 -15.60
C SER A 408 12.80 -9.79 -14.39
N VAL A 409 11.95 -8.78 -14.23
CA VAL A 409 11.97 -7.85 -13.09
C VAL A 409 11.61 -8.58 -11.79
N LYS A 410 10.60 -9.46 -11.85
CA LYS A 410 10.23 -10.31 -10.71
C LYS A 410 11.39 -11.24 -10.32
N SER A 411 12.10 -11.78 -11.30
CA SER A 411 13.22 -12.71 -11.11
C SER A 411 14.39 -12.05 -10.40
N GLU A 412 14.78 -10.86 -10.85
CA GLU A 412 15.85 -10.09 -10.21
C GLU A 412 15.49 -9.74 -8.76
N PHE A 413 14.25 -9.32 -8.50
CA PHE A 413 13.80 -9.01 -7.15
C PHE A 413 13.72 -10.24 -6.25
N ILE A 414 13.19 -11.36 -6.73
CA ILE A 414 13.07 -12.61 -5.96
C ILE A 414 14.45 -13.15 -5.60
N ARG A 415 15.42 -13.09 -6.52
CA ARG A 415 16.83 -13.42 -6.23
C ARG A 415 17.42 -12.49 -5.19
N ALA A 416 17.26 -11.18 -5.34
CA ALA A 416 17.71 -10.21 -4.32
C ALA A 416 17.10 -10.50 -2.94
N LYS A 417 15.80 -10.84 -2.90
CA LYS A 417 15.06 -11.09 -1.67
C LYS A 417 15.44 -12.39 -0.97
N HIS A 418 15.52 -13.50 -1.70
CA HIS A 418 15.58 -14.83 -1.10
C HIS A 418 16.92 -15.55 -1.30
N LEU A 419 17.63 -15.28 -2.39
CA LEU A 419 18.97 -15.82 -2.65
C LEU A 419 20.04 -14.95 -1.98
N HIS A 420 20.01 -13.64 -2.24
CA HIS A 420 21.00 -12.70 -1.70
C HIS A 420 20.62 -12.12 -0.33
N CYS A 421 19.40 -12.37 0.14
CA CYS A 421 18.86 -11.84 1.40
C CYS A 421 19.08 -10.32 1.56
N SER A 422 19.05 -9.55 0.46
CA SER A 422 19.47 -8.14 0.43
C SER A 422 18.55 -7.19 1.22
N PHE A 423 17.39 -7.67 1.65
CA PHE A 423 16.41 -6.87 2.38
C PHE A 423 16.12 -7.38 3.79
N THR A 424 16.74 -8.49 4.21
CA THR A 424 16.60 -8.98 5.59
C THR A 424 17.46 -8.16 6.54
N PHE A 425 17.01 -8.02 7.78
CA PHE A 425 17.85 -7.50 8.85
C PHE A 425 18.94 -8.54 9.20
N ARG A 426 20.14 -8.33 8.67
CA ARG A 426 21.37 -9.04 9.03
C ARG A 426 22.43 -7.98 9.29
N ASP A 427 22.95 -7.90 10.51
CA ASP A 427 24.04 -6.96 10.84
C ASP A 427 25.25 -7.30 9.96
N SER A 428 25.59 -6.39 9.05
CA SER A 428 26.57 -6.63 7.99
C SER A 428 28.03 -6.48 8.45
N ALA A 429 28.32 -6.62 9.74
CA ALA A 429 29.68 -6.51 10.26
C ALA A 429 29.85 -7.51 11.42
N THR A 430 30.82 -8.41 11.26
CA THR A 430 31.24 -9.51 12.15
C THR A 430 30.38 -10.79 12.11
N TYR A 431 30.82 -11.74 11.27
CA TYR A 431 30.73 -13.17 11.61
C TYR A 431 31.59 -13.35 12.87
N ASP A 432 30.97 -13.19 14.03
CA ASP A 432 31.57 -13.51 15.32
C ASP A 432 30.99 -14.85 15.75
N GLU A 433 31.83 -15.86 16.04
CA GLU A 433 31.40 -17.20 16.49
C GLU A 433 30.50 -17.13 17.74
N GLY A 434 30.50 -16.00 18.46
CA GLY A 434 29.60 -15.73 19.58
C GLY A 434 28.14 -15.43 19.19
N LEU A 435 27.87 -14.87 17.99
CA LEU A 435 26.53 -14.42 17.60
C LEU A 435 25.59 -15.60 17.27
N GLU A 436 26.09 -16.63 16.58
CA GLU A 436 25.31 -17.84 16.26
C GLU A 436 24.90 -18.58 17.53
N ASN A 437 25.81 -18.64 18.51
CA ASN A 437 25.54 -19.21 19.83
C ASN A 437 24.45 -18.43 20.58
N GLU A 438 24.48 -17.09 20.53
CA GLU A 438 23.47 -16.25 21.19
C GLU A 438 22.10 -16.36 20.50
N LEU A 439 22.06 -16.35 19.17
CA LEU A 439 20.84 -16.59 18.40
C LEU A 439 20.26 -17.99 18.67
N GLY A 440 21.11 -19.00 18.81
CA GLY A 440 20.73 -20.36 19.21
C GLY A 440 20.09 -20.42 20.60
N LYS A 441 20.65 -19.70 21.59
CA LYS A 441 20.04 -19.58 22.93
C LYS A 441 18.67 -18.89 22.88
N GLN A 442 18.57 -17.81 22.11
CA GLN A 442 17.30 -17.09 21.94
C GLN A 442 16.24 -17.96 21.26
N LEU A 443 16.62 -18.76 20.25
CA LEU A 443 15.73 -19.70 19.58
C LEU A 443 15.27 -20.80 20.55
N HIS A 444 16.19 -21.36 21.36
CA HIS A 444 15.87 -22.34 22.39
C HIS A 444 14.83 -21.83 23.40
N ALA A 445 14.88 -20.54 23.74
CA ALA A 445 13.90 -19.91 24.61
C ALA A 445 12.57 -19.59 23.89
N SER A 446 12.61 -19.07 22.66
CA SER A 446 11.43 -18.57 21.93
C SER A 446 10.41 -19.67 21.62
N VAL A 447 10.89 -20.87 21.29
CA VAL A 447 10.07 -22.03 20.90
C VAL A 447 9.18 -22.58 22.01
N ARG A 448 9.35 -22.09 23.26
CA ARG A 448 8.42 -22.37 24.37
C ARG A 448 7.03 -21.76 24.15
N THR A 449 6.96 -20.69 23.36
CA THR A 449 5.74 -19.92 23.12
C THR A 449 5.19 -20.19 21.71
N PRO A 450 3.88 -19.96 21.46
CA PRO A 450 3.29 -20.14 20.14
C PRO A 450 3.68 -19.07 19.11
N ASN A 451 4.54 -18.10 19.47
CA ASN A 451 4.93 -17.03 18.56
C ASN A 451 5.92 -17.52 17.48
N LEU A 452 5.38 -17.94 16.34
CA LEU A 452 6.17 -18.42 15.21
C LEU A 452 7.03 -17.33 14.57
N GLU A 453 6.59 -16.08 14.58
CA GLU A 453 7.31 -14.99 13.92
C GLU A 453 8.68 -14.76 14.54
N THR A 454 8.77 -14.76 15.87
CA THR A 454 10.03 -14.59 16.59
C THR A 454 11.01 -15.71 16.29
N SER A 455 10.58 -16.98 16.42
CA SER A 455 11.43 -18.13 16.10
C SER A 455 11.86 -18.12 14.65
N PHE A 456 10.95 -17.80 13.72
CA PHE A 456 11.25 -17.73 12.30
C PHE A 456 12.25 -16.62 11.97
N ARG A 457 12.13 -15.44 12.61
CA ARG A 457 13.10 -14.35 12.46
C ARG A 457 14.50 -14.74 12.90
N LEU A 458 14.63 -15.42 14.04
CA LEU A 458 15.91 -15.91 14.56
C LEU A 458 16.55 -16.92 13.59
N ILE A 459 15.77 -17.85 13.04
CA ILE A 459 16.25 -18.80 12.03
C ILE A 459 16.70 -18.06 10.75
N VAL A 460 15.96 -17.06 10.28
CA VAL A 460 16.35 -16.25 9.10
C VAL A 460 17.64 -15.46 9.34
N GLN A 461 17.90 -15.03 10.58
CA GLN A 461 19.13 -14.36 11.00
C GLN A 461 20.33 -15.32 11.09
N GLY A 462 20.11 -16.63 11.21
CA GLY A 462 21.16 -17.65 11.24
C GLY A 462 21.15 -18.56 12.46
N ALA A 463 20.11 -18.53 13.31
CA ALA A 463 20.01 -19.46 14.43
C ALA A 463 19.95 -20.92 13.94
N ASP A 464 20.83 -21.78 14.45
CA ASP A 464 20.83 -23.21 14.16
C ASP A 464 19.63 -23.91 14.82
N PRO A 465 18.73 -24.55 14.05
CA PRO A 465 17.61 -25.33 14.60
C PRO A 465 18.06 -26.53 15.46
N ASN A 466 19.29 -27.02 15.28
CA ASN A 466 19.90 -28.10 16.05
C ASN A 466 20.80 -27.60 17.20
N TYR A 467 20.77 -26.30 17.50
CA TYR A 467 21.59 -25.72 18.57
C TYR A 467 21.47 -26.51 19.88
N PHE A 468 22.60 -26.89 20.47
CA PHE A 468 22.64 -27.60 21.74
C PHE A 468 22.92 -26.64 22.89
N HIS A 469 21.95 -26.45 23.78
CA HIS A 469 22.11 -25.52 24.91
C HIS A 469 22.87 -26.19 26.06
N ASN A 470 24.17 -25.90 26.20
CA ASN A 470 25.06 -26.52 27.20
C ASN A 470 24.50 -26.53 28.64
N GLU A 471 23.96 -25.41 29.14
CA GLU A 471 23.44 -25.37 30.52
C GLU A 471 22.11 -26.11 30.74
N ARG A 472 21.29 -26.23 29.67
CA ARG A 472 19.96 -26.85 29.72
C ARG A 472 19.98 -28.28 29.18
N GLY A 473 21.09 -28.70 28.57
CA GLY A 473 21.30 -30.01 27.98
C GLY A 473 20.31 -30.40 26.88
N THR A 474 19.65 -29.46 26.21
CA THR A 474 18.54 -29.74 25.27
C THR A 474 18.62 -28.88 24.02
N THR A 475 18.02 -29.34 22.91
CA THR A 475 17.87 -28.57 21.66
C THR A 475 16.52 -27.83 21.61
N PRO A 476 16.34 -26.82 20.73
CA PRO A 476 15.05 -26.16 20.52
C PRO A 476 13.90 -27.15 20.26
N LEU A 477 14.16 -28.23 19.51
CA LEU A 477 13.14 -29.24 19.18
C LEU A 477 12.65 -29.99 20.43
N HIS A 478 13.54 -30.34 21.36
CA HIS A 478 13.14 -30.93 22.65
C HIS A 478 12.18 -30.04 23.42
N ILE A 479 12.46 -28.74 23.46
CA ILE A 479 11.64 -27.77 24.17
C ILE A 479 10.27 -27.61 23.49
N ALA A 480 10.24 -27.46 22.18
CA ALA A 480 8.98 -27.33 21.42
C ALA A 480 8.07 -28.55 21.60
N VAL A 481 8.64 -29.76 21.63
CA VAL A 481 7.89 -31.01 21.89
C VAL A 481 7.43 -31.07 23.35
N LYS A 482 8.30 -30.71 24.29
CA LYS A 482 7.97 -30.69 25.73
C LYS A 482 6.83 -29.72 26.05
N THR A 483 6.76 -28.58 25.37
CA THR A 483 5.70 -27.57 25.54
C THR A 483 4.53 -27.72 24.57
N GLU A 484 4.49 -28.82 23.81
CA GLU A 484 3.44 -29.17 22.84
C GLU A 484 3.16 -28.10 21.77
N GLN A 485 4.19 -27.34 21.38
CA GLN A 485 4.06 -26.29 20.38
C GLN A 485 4.15 -26.86 18.96
N LYS A 486 3.04 -27.46 18.48
CA LYS A 486 2.95 -28.17 17.18
C LYS A 486 3.52 -27.40 15.99
N LEU A 487 3.19 -26.11 15.88
CA LEU A 487 3.66 -25.29 14.76
C LEU A 487 5.14 -24.90 14.89
N GLN A 488 5.66 -24.76 16.13
CA GLN A 488 7.08 -24.53 16.37
C GLN A 488 7.90 -25.78 16.03
N VAL A 489 7.39 -26.97 16.38
CA VAL A 489 7.97 -28.25 15.95
C VAL A 489 8.06 -28.27 14.43
N GLU A 490 6.97 -27.99 13.72
CA GLU A 490 6.98 -28.02 12.26
C GLU A 490 7.93 -26.99 11.63
N LEU A 491 7.99 -25.78 12.19
CA LEU A 491 8.94 -24.76 11.77
C LEU A 491 10.39 -25.28 11.88
N LEU A 492 10.76 -25.85 13.04
CA LEU A 492 12.10 -26.37 13.28
C LEU A 492 12.44 -27.53 12.32
N LEU A 493 11.52 -28.49 12.12
CA LEU A 493 11.72 -29.63 11.21
C LEU A 493 11.95 -29.18 9.77
N VAL A 494 11.17 -28.22 9.27
CA VAL A 494 11.31 -27.65 7.91
C VAL A 494 12.68 -26.98 7.69
N HIS A 495 13.26 -26.45 8.76
CA HIS A 495 14.58 -25.84 8.75
C HIS A 495 15.73 -26.81 9.09
N GLY A 496 15.43 -28.11 9.22
CA GLY A 496 16.45 -29.17 9.36
C GLY A 496 16.72 -29.62 10.80
N ALA A 497 15.82 -29.33 11.75
CA ALA A 497 15.93 -29.89 13.10
C ALA A 497 15.78 -31.42 13.07
N ASP A 498 16.70 -32.11 13.74
CA ASP A 498 16.81 -33.56 13.74
C ASP A 498 16.03 -34.16 14.93
N PRO A 499 14.95 -34.94 14.70
CA PRO A 499 14.15 -35.54 15.76
C PRO A 499 14.86 -36.70 16.49
N THR A 500 16.05 -37.10 16.02
CA THR A 500 16.87 -38.16 16.62
C THR A 500 18.02 -37.63 17.47
N PHE A 501 18.22 -36.31 17.52
CA PHE A 501 19.31 -35.70 18.27
C PHE A 501 19.10 -35.87 19.78
N PRO A 502 20.02 -36.51 20.53
CA PRO A 502 19.83 -36.76 21.95
C PRO A 502 20.08 -35.52 22.81
N ASP A 503 19.34 -35.41 23.92
CA ASP A 503 19.64 -34.48 25.01
C ASP A 503 20.81 -34.95 25.88
N ALA A 504 21.21 -34.17 26.88
CA ALA A 504 22.29 -34.51 27.83
C ALA A 504 22.01 -35.79 28.64
N HIS A 505 20.76 -36.28 28.67
CA HIS A 505 20.36 -37.51 29.32
C HIS A 505 20.20 -38.68 28.33
N GLY A 506 20.53 -38.48 27.06
CA GLY A 506 20.38 -39.47 25.99
C GLY A 506 18.93 -39.68 25.52
N SER A 507 17.98 -38.83 25.94
CA SER A 507 16.58 -38.88 25.46
C SER A 507 16.45 -38.03 24.20
N THR A 508 15.74 -38.54 23.18
CA THR A 508 15.47 -37.81 21.93
C THR A 508 14.15 -37.03 21.99
N PRO A 509 13.89 -36.06 21.09
CA PRO A 509 12.57 -35.41 20.98
C PRO A 509 11.42 -36.41 20.80
N ILE A 510 11.67 -37.51 20.09
CA ILE A 510 10.72 -38.63 19.94
C ILE A 510 10.40 -39.25 21.31
N ASP A 511 11.40 -39.43 22.18
CA ASP A 511 11.18 -39.97 23.53
C ASP A 511 10.42 -39.00 24.43
N TYR A 512 10.62 -37.69 24.26
CA TYR A 512 9.79 -36.69 24.93
C TYR A 512 8.33 -36.76 24.48
N ALA A 513 8.06 -36.92 23.18
CA ALA A 513 6.71 -37.08 22.67
C ALA A 513 6.04 -38.38 23.19
N LYS A 514 6.80 -39.48 23.29
CA LYS A 514 6.33 -40.74 23.91
C LYS A 514 5.96 -40.54 25.39
N LYS A 515 6.81 -39.85 26.17
CA LYS A 515 6.58 -39.59 27.60
C LYS A 515 5.36 -38.70 27.85
N ASN A 516 5.12 -37.71 26.99
CA ASN A 516 3.99 -36.78 27.11
C ASN A 516 2.65 -37.37 26.61
N VAL A 517 2.62 -38.61 26.10
CA VAL A 517 1.42 -39.28 25.54
C VAL A 517 0.80 -38.51 24.35
N ASN A 518 1.57 -37.62 23.71
CA ASN A 518 1.11 -36.86 22.55
C ASN A 518 1.35 -37.67 21.27
N LYS A 519 0.38 -38.54 20.93
CA LYS A 519 0.47 -39.43 19.77
C LYS A 519 0.61 -38.69 18.44
N GLU A 520 -0.01 -37.52 18.31
CA GLU A 520 0.04 -36.73 17.07
C GLU A 520 1.45 -36.17 16.82
N LEU A 521 2.08 -35.58 17.84
CA LEU A 521 3.47 -35.11 17.74
C LEU A 521 4.45 -36.27 17.55
N LEU A 522 4.23 -37.38 18.26
CA LEU A 522 5.06 -38.58 18.11
C LEU A 522 5.04 -39.09 16.66
N ASN A 523 3.85 -39.23 16.08
CA ASN A 523 3.71 -39.71 14.70
C ASN A 523 4.37 -38.74 13.71
N ARG A 524 4.18 -37.43 13.89
CA ARG A 524 4.81 -36.43 13.01
C ARG A 524 6.34 -36.44 13.08
N LEU A 525 6.93 -36.60 14.27
CA LEU A 525 8.38 -36.70 14.44
C LEU A 525 8.95 -37.97 13.80
N ILE A 526 8.23 -39.09 13.91
CA ILE A 526 8.58 -40.34 13.24
C ILE A 526 8.46 -40.18 11.71
N GLU A 527 7.38 -39.60 11.20
CA GLU A 527 7.23 -39.30 9.77
C GLU A 527 8.38 -38.42 9.25
N ASN A 528 8.87 -37.46 10.04
CA ASN A 528 10.03 -36.67 9.64
C ASN A 528 11.34 -37.46 9.69
N GLN A 529 11.53 -38.33 10.69
CA GLN A 529 12.68 -39.24 10.74
C GLN A 529 12.80 -40.12 9.49
N TYR A 530 11.67 -40.57 8.94
CA TYR A 530 11.61 -41.44 7.77
C TYR A 530 11.28 -40.70 6.46
N GLU A 531 11.21 -39.36 6.44
CA GLU A 531 10.73 -38.57 5.31
C GLU A 531 11.44 -38.91 3.99
N LEU A 532 12.76 -39.10 4.06
CA LEU A 532 13.58 -39.47 2.90
C LEU A 532 13.23 -40.87 2.38
N THR A 533 13.19 -41.87 3.27
CA THR A 533 12.89 -43.26 2.89
C THR A 533 11.44 -43.42 2.45
N ASP A 534 10.52 -42.68 3.04
CA ASP A 534 9.11 -42.67 2.66
C ASP A 534 8.92 -42.12 1.26
N ALA A 535 9.62 -41.04 0.91
CA ALA A 535 9.59 -40.48 -0.44
C ALA A 535 10.12 -41.48 -1.48
N PHE A 536 11.18 -42.22 -1.16
CA PHE A 536 11.69 -43.28 -2.02
C PHE A 536 10.69 -44.43 -2.20
N ILE A 537 10.10 -44.91 -1.10
CA ILE A 537 9.09 -45.98 -1.14
C ILE A 537 7.86 -45.50 -1.93
N GLN A 538 7.41 -44.27 -1.72
CA GLN A 538 6.31 -43.66 -2.45
C GLN A 538 6.63 -43.51 -3.94
N TYR A 539 7.86 -43.15 -4.30
CA TYR A 539 8.29 -43.04 -5.69
C TYR A 539 8.29 -44.40 -6.42
N LEU A 540 8.66 -45.48 -5.72
CA LEU A 540 8.68 -46.83 -6.28
C LEU A 540 7.29 -47.49 -6.33
N THR A 541 6.49 -47.34 -5.26
CA THR A 541 5.27 -48.13 -5.02
C THR A 541 3.97 -47.33 -5.04
N HIS A 542 4.05 -46.01 -5.05
CA HIS A 542 2.92 -45.09 -4.85
C HIS A 542 2.17 -45.29 -3.52
N ARG A 543 2.82 -45.91 -2.52
CA ARG A 543 2.30 -46.10 -1.15
C ARG A 543 3.27 -45.51 -0.13
N LYS A 544 2.74 -45.05 0.99
CA LYS A 544 3.54 -44.63 2.16
C LYS A 544 3.54 -45.72 3.24
N PRO A 545 4.64 -45.91 3.97
CA PRO A 545 4.65 -46.77 5.16
C PRO A 545 3.66 -46.30 6.22
N ASP A 546 3.13 -47.24 7.00
CA ASP A 546 2.20 -46.94 8.09
C ASP A 546 2.93 -46.93 9.44
N HIS A 547 3.50 -45.78 9.76
CA HIS A 547 4.23 -45.58 11.02
C HIS A 547 3.33 -45.73 12.26
N HIS A 548 2.01 -45.57 12.14
CA HIS A 548 1.08 -45.69 13.27
C HIS A 548 1.00 -47.13 13.79
N ASN A 549 1.21 -48.09 12.89
CA ASN A 549 1.21 -49.52 13.18
C ASN A 549 2.62 -50.10 13.37
N GLY A 550 3.64 -49.24 13.54
CA GLY A 550 5.04 -49.65 13.71
C GLY A 550 5.72 -50.13 12.42
N MET A 551 5.07 -49.97 11.26
CA MET A 551 5.65 -50.30 9.96
C MET A 551 6.37 -49.08 9.40
N HIS A 552 7.63 -48.87 9.82
CA HIS A 552 8.40 -47.70 9.41
C HIS A 552 9.17 -47.87 8.09
N PHE A 553 9.35 -49.09 7.62
CA PHE A 553 10.12 -49.37 6.41
C PHE A 553 9.51 -50.54 5.63
N ILE A 554 9.34 -50.36 4.31
CA ILE A 554 8.76 -51.37 3.42
C ILE A 554 9.60 -51.45 2.16
N LEU A 555 10.19 -52.62 1.88
CA LEU A 555 10.81 -52.88 0.59
C LEU A 555 9.76 -53.33 -0.44
N PRO A 556 9.76 -52.78 -1.67
CA PRO A 556 8.93 -53.29 -2.75
C PRO A 556 9.26 -54.76 -3.04
N GLN A 557 8.25 -55.65 -3.02
CA GLN A 557 8.43 -57.06 -3.37
C GLN A 557 8.21 -57.27 -4.88
N GLY A 558 9.30 -57.52 -5.62
CA GLY A 558 9.29 -57.86 -7.05
C GLY A 558 9.24 -56.66 -8.02
N GLY A 559 9.89 -56.80 -9.18
CA GLY A 559 9.83 -55.84 -10.30
C GLY A 559 11.02 -54.91 -10.48
N PHE A 560 12.02 -54.95 -9.59
CA PHE A 560 13.24 -54.16 -9.69
C PHE A 560 14.47 -55.07 -9.66
N GLU A 561 15.31 -55.02 -10.69
CA GLU A 561 16.59 -55.71 -10.70
C GLU A 561 17.68 -54.79 -10.13
N SER A 562 18.35 -55.24 -9.07
CA SER A 562 19.48 -54.54 -8.47
C SER A 562 20.69 -54.64 -9.39
N ASN A 563 21.40 -53.55 -9.63
CA ASN A 563 22.64 -53.62 -10.39
C ASN A 563 23.80 -54.00 -9.44
N PRO A 564 24.46 -55.16 -9.64
CA PRO A 564 25.50 -55.63 -8.71
C PRO A 564 26.69 -54.65 -8.61
N THR A 565 26.93 -53.84 -9.64
CA THR A 565 28.01 -52.84 -9.64
C THR A 565 27.67 -51.62 -8.79
N SER A 566 26.44 -51.11 -8.86
CA SER A 566 25.97 -49.99 -8.02
C SER A 566 25.93 -50.40 -6.55
N VAL A 567 25.36 -51.57 -6.25
CA VAL A 567 25.28 -52.12 -4.89
C VAL A 567 26.66 -52.24 -4.25
N ASN A 568 27.65 -52.77 -4.98
CA ASN A 568 29.03 -52.88 -4.48
C ASN A 568 29.65 -51.51 -4.17
N LYS A 569 29.44 -50.51 -5.04
CA LYS A 569 29.92 -49.14 -4.81
C LYS A 569 29.22 -48.49 -3.60
N LEU A 570 27.90 -48.60 -3.50
CA LEU A 570 27.11 -48.07 -2.39
C LEU A 570 27.54 -48.66 -1.05
N GLN A 571 27.73 -49.98 -0.98
CA GLN A 571 28.14 -50.66 0.25
C GLN A 571 29.52 -50.23 0.77
N LYS A 572 30.43 -49.83 -0.14
CA LYS A 572 31.77 -49.33 0.20
C LYS A 572 31.77 -47.88 0.70
N MET A 573 30.69 -47.12 0.49
CA MET A 573 30.60 -45.73 0.92
C MET A 573 30.43 -45.61 2.44
N LYS A 574 31.08 -44.58 3.02
CA LYS A 574 30.85 -44.14 4.41
C LYS A 574 29.42 -43.63 4.58
N ASN A 575 28.86 -43.72 5.80
CA ASN A 575 27.48 -43.29 6.08
C ASN A 575 27.23 -41.83 5.69
N ALA A 576 28.14 -40.91 6.03
CA ALA A 576 28.00 -39.49 5.69
C ALA A 576 27.87 -39.25 4.17
N LEU A 577 28.72 -39.90 3.36
CA LEU A 577 28.67 -39.78 1.90
C LEU A 577 27.42 -40.46 1.31
N PHE A 578 26.98 -41.57 1.92
CA PHE A 578 25.74 -42.26 1.53
C PHE A 578 24.50 -41.40 1.80
N GLU A 579 24.42 -40.76 2.96
CA GLU A 579 23.35 -39.83 3.32
C GLU A 579 23.32 -38.62 2.37
N GLN A 580 24.50 -38.07 2.02
CA GLN A 580 24.60 -37.00 1.03
C GLN A 580 24.06 -37.42 -0.35
N LEU A 581 24.44 -38.60 -0.85
CA LEU A 581 23.91 -39.15 -2.10
C LEU A 581 22.40 -39.37 -2.02
N ALA A 582 21.90 -39.89 -0.91
CA ALA A 582 20.48 -40.11 -0.70
C ALA A 582 19.69 -38.77 -0.71
N MET A 583 20.22 -37.71 -0.10
CA MET A 583 19.64 -36.36 -0.19
C MET A 583 19.63 -35.82 -1.63
N ASP A 584 20.71 -36.04 -2.38
CA ASP A 584 20.80 -35.60 -3.78
C ASP A 584 19.77 -36.32 -4.67
N VAL A 585 19.54 -37.62 -4.46
CA VAL A 585 18.50 -38.40 -5.16
C VAL A 585 17.10 -37.96 -4.74
N PHE A 586 16.89 -37.66 -3.46
CA PHE A 586 15.63 -37.15 -2.93
C PHE A 586 15.26 -35.79 -3.53
N ASP A 587 16.22 -34.86 -3.63
CA ASP A 587 16.03 -33.58 -4.32
C ASP A 587 15.59 -33.78 -5.78
N GLU A 588 16.17 -34.75 -6.50
CA GLU A 588 15.80 -35.04 -7.89
C GLU A 588 14.38 -35.62 -8.01
N ILE A 589 13.97 -36.49 -7.07
CA ILE A 589 12.58 -36.98 -7.03
C ILE A 589 11.61 -35.82 -6.80
N ASP A 590 11.88 -34.97 -5.80
CA ASP A 590 11.07 -33.79 -5.48
C ASP A 590 10.99 -32.83 -6.69
N ARG A 591 12.09 -32.64 -7.43
CA ARG A 591 12.11 -31.87 -8.67
C ARG A 591 11.21 -32.48 -9.74
N ARG A 592 11.30 -33.80 -9.99
CA ARG A 592 10.48 -34.50 -11.00
C ARG A 592 9.00 -34.46 -10.64
N GLU A 593 8.64 -34.68 -9.38
CA GLU A 593 7.26 -34.60 -8.91
C GLU A 593 6.71 -33.17 -9.02
N THR A 594 7.50 -32.17 -8.60
CA THR A 594 7.13 -30.76 -8.71
C THR A 594 6.97 -30.32 -10.17
N GLU A 595 7.83 -30.80 -11.09
CA GLU A 595 7.70 -30.55 -12.53
C GLU A 595 6.45 -31.21 -13.11
N ALA A 596 6.13 -32.45 -12.73
CA ALA A 596 4.90 -33.11 -13.16
C ALA A 596 3.64 -32.34 -12.69
N ILE A 597 3.63 -31.87 -11.44
CA ILE A 597 2.56 -31.01 -10.93
C ILE A 597 2.52 -29.70 -11.71
N TRP A 598 3.66 -29.06 -11.95
CA TRP A 598 3.74 -27.80 -12.70
C TRP A 598 3.16 -27.94 -14.11
N LEU A 599 3.58 -28.95 -14.87
CA LEU A 599 3.08 -29.23 -16.22
C LEU A 599 1.58 -29.54 -16.23
N SER A 600 1.03 -30.11 -15.16
CA SER A 600 -0.41 -30.33 -15.03
C SER A 600 -1.23 -29.08 -14.70
N CYS A 601 -0.58 -27.96 -14.32
CA CYS A 601 -1.24 -26.75 -13.78
C CYS A 601 -1.24 -25.54 -14.74
N VAL A 602 -0.53 -25.58 -15.86
CA VAL A 602 -0.27 -24.37 -16.69
C VAL A 602 -0.67 -24.62 -18.15
N ASP A 603 -1.43 -23.70 -18.74
CA ASP A 603 -1.74 -23.70 -20.18
C ASP A 603 -0.45 -23.53 -21.00
N ALA A 604 -0.34 -24.23 -22.13
CA ALA A 604 0.89 -24.54 -22.89
C ALA A 604 1.77 -23.35 -23.38
N ILE A 605 1.45 -22.10 -23.05
CA ILE A 605 2.02 -20.89 -23.65
C ILE A 605 3.21 -20.29 -22.86
N ASP A 606 3.43 -20.67 -21.59
CA ASP A 606 4.42 -19.99 -20.71
C ASP A 606 5.27 -20.95 -19.83
N LEU A 607 5.75 -22.05 -20.41
CA LEU A 607 6.44 -23.10 -19.66
C LEU A 607 7.96 -22.85 -19.52
N THR A 608 8.37 -22.20 -18.43
CA THR A 608 9.75 -22.30 -17.94
C THR A 608 9.94 -23.63 -17.20
N VAL A 609 10.63 -24.57 -17.84
CA VAL A 609 10.96 -25.89 -17.27
C VAL A 609 12.27 -25.79 -16.49
N VAL A 610 12.40 -26.55 -15.40
CA VAL A 610 13.65 -26.69 -14.64
C VAL A 610 14.24 -28.08 -14.95
N PRO A 611 15.11 -28.21 -15.98
CA PRO A 611 15.48 -29.50 -16.55
C PRO A 611 16.33 -30.37 -15.61
N PHE A 612 17.06 -29.76 -14.69
CA PHE A 612 17.94 -30.43 -13.72
C PHE A 612 17.99 -29.63 -12.42
N LEU A 613 18.54 -30.22 -11.36
CA LEU A 613 18.69 -29.56 -10.06
C LEU A 613 19.48 -28.23 -10.17
N PRO A 614 18.94 -27.11 -9.65
CA PRO A 614 19.66 -25.84 -9.60
C PRO A 614 20.96 -25.94 -8.80
N VAL A 615 21.95 -25.11 -9.18
CA VAL A 615 23.26 -25.04 -8.51
C VAL A 615 23.10 -24.52 -7.09
N ASP A 616 23.68 -25.22 -6.13
CA ASP A 616 23.84 -24.77 -4.76
C ASP A 616 25.26 -24.25 -4.55
N SER A 617 25.38 -22.96 -4.21
CA SER A 617 26.68 -22.30 -4.01
C SER A 617 27.43 -22.77 -2.76
N THR A 618 26.76 -23.48 -1.85
CA THR A 618 27.37 -24.05 -0.64
C THR A 618 28.07 -25.38 -0.92
N LEU A 619 27.80 -26.02 -2.05
CA LEU A 619 28.33 -27.33 -2.43
C LEU A 619 29.49 -27.20 -3.44
N SER A 620 30.38 -28.19 -3.46
CA SER A 620 31.45 -28.25 -4.48
C SER A 620 30.92 -28.33 -5.91
N LYS A 621 31.76 -27.95 -6.89
CA LYS A 621 31.43 -28.07 -8.32
C LYS A 621 31.17 -29.53 -8.72
N HIS A 622 31.93 -30.47 -8.17
CA HIS A 622 31.78 -31.91 -8.43
C HIS A 622 30.43 -32.43 -7.93
N ARG A 623 30.03 -32.04 -6.71
CA ARG A 623 28.74 -32.43 -6.14
C ARG A 623 27.56 -31.83 -6.92
N ASN A 624 27.64 -30.56 -7.30
CA ASN A 624 26.64 -29.93 -8.17
C ASN A 624 26.53 -30.64 -9.53
N GLN A 625 27.66 -31.02 -10.14
CA GLN A 625 27.66 -31.79 -11.39
C GLN A 625 26.98 -33.16 -11.20
N GLY A 626 27.26 -33.86 -10.09
CA GLY A 626 26.61 -35.11 -9.72
C GLY A 626 25.10 -34.98 -9.61
N ARG A 627 24.62 -34.00 -8.84
CA ARG A 627 23.20 -33.65 -8.70
C ARG A 627 22.52 -33.40 -10.04
N GLN A 628 23.17 -32.66 -10.95
CA GLN A 628 22.62 -32.38 -12.28
C GLN A 628 22.62 -33.59 -13.21
N LYS A 629 23.60 -34.50 -13.08
CA LYS A 629 23.65 -35.75 -13.85
C LYS A 629 22.47 -36.68 -13.55
N LEU A 630 21.88 -36.61 -12.35
CA LEU A 630 20.68 -37.39 -12.00
C LEU A 630 19.48 -37.10 -12.93
N ALA A 631 19.40 -35.90 -13.51
CA ALA A 631 18.36 -35.57 -14.47
C ALA A 631 18.44 -36.37 -15.78
N ARG A 632 19.61 -36.93 -16.11
CA ARG A 632 19.82 -37.77 -17.30
C ARG A 632 19.29 -39.19 -17.14
N PHE A 633 19.03 -39.63 -15.91
CA PHE A 633 18.54 -40.97 -15.63
C PHE A 633 17.11 -41.12 -16.17
N SER A 634 16.87 -42.16 -16.96
CA SER A 634 15.52 -42.58 -17.30
C SER A 634 14.73 -42.98 -16.05
N THR A 635 13.40 -42.98 -16.13
CA THR A 635 12.56 -43.41 -14.99
C THR A 635 12.93 -44.80 -14.46
N PRO A 636 13.19 -45.82 -15.31
CA PRO A 636 13.65 -47.14 -14.83
C PRO A 636 15.01 -47.10 -14.14
N GLU A 637 15.99 -46.37 -14.67
CA GLU A 637 17.33 -46.25 -14.07
C GLU A 637 17.29 -45.56 -12.72
N LEU A 638 16.52 -44.46 -12.60
CA LEU A 638 16.36 -43.76 -11.33
C LEU A 638 15.63 -44.64 -10.30
N LYS A 639 14.60 -45.39 -10.71
CA LYS A 639 13.92 -46.35 -9.84
C LYS A 639 14.86 -47.47 -9.35
N SER A 640 15.74 -47.98 -10.21
CA SER A 640 16.76 -48.97 -9.83
C SER A 640 17.74 -48.39 -8.80
N LEU A 641 18.24 -47.17 -9.01
CA LEU A 641 19.11 -46.49 -8.04
C LEU A 641 18.41 -46.26 -6.69
N VAL A 642 17.16 -45.78 -6.70
CA VAL A 642 16.36 -45.58 -5.48
C VAL A 642 16.14 -46.90 -4.73
N PHE A 643 15.90 -47.98 -5.45
CA PHE A 643 15.74 -49.31 -4.87
C PHE A 643 17.04 -49.81 -4.23
N ASP A 644 18.19 -49.66 -4.90
CA ASP A 644 19.49 -50.02 -4.34
C ASP A 644 19.83 -49.22 -3.07
N ILE A 645 19.51 -47.91 -3.06
CA ILE A 645 19.68 -47.05 -1.87
C ILE A 645 18.78 -47.53 -0.73
N LEU A 646 17.52 -47.90 -0.98
CA LEU A 646 16.65 -48.45 0.07
C LEU A 646 17.19 -49.77 0.65
N ILE A 647 17.69 -50.68 -0.19
CA ILE A 647 18.31 -51.93 0.27
C ILE A 647 19.51 -51.63 1.18
N ASP A 648 20.42 -50.75 0.75
CA ASP A 648 21.60 -50.43 1.55
C ASP A 648 21.24 -49.64 2.82
N THR A 649 20.20 -48.82 2.80
CA THR A 649 19.65 -48.15 3.99
C THR A 649 19.18 -49.17 5.02
N GLN A 650 18.41 -50.18 4.60
CA GLN A 650 17.94 -51.24 5.49
C GLN A 650 19.11 -52.05 6.06
N ARG A 651 20.12 -52.35 5.24
CA ARG A 651 21.35 -53.03 5.68
C ARG A 651 22.08 -52.23 6.75
N ARG A 652 22.25 -50.92 6.55
CA ARG A 652 22.92 -50.02 7.50
C ARG A 652 22.14 -49.90 8.82
N GLN A 653 20.81 -49.83 8.77
CA GLN A 653 19.96 -49.87 9.97
C GLN A 653 20.11 -51.18 10.75
N MET A 654 20.05 -52.34 10.08
CA MET A 654 20.25 -53.64 10.72
C MET A 654 21.64 -53.82 11.37
N LEU A 655 22.68 -53.23 10.78
CA LEU A 655 24.03 -53.24 11.35
C LEU A 655 24.13 -52.35 12.60
N ALA A 656 23.46 -51.19 12.60
CA ALA A 656 23.40 -50.31 13.76
C ALA A 656 22.65 -50.94 14.95
N GLU A 657 21.60 -51.72 14.70
CA GLU A 657 20.82 -52.40 15.74
C GLU A 657 21.57 -53.56 16.42
N LYS A 658 22.59 -54.14 15.75
CA LYS A 658 23.36 -55.31 16.22
C LYS A 658 24.72 -54.99 16.85
N GLY A 659 25.17 -53.73 16.83
CA GLY A 659 26.49 -53.32 17.36
C GLY A 659 26.54 -53.11 18.88
N PRO A 660 27.73 -53.21 19.53
CA PRO A 660 27.87 -53.10 20.99
C PRO A 660 27.76 -51.66 21.55
N ASN A 661 27.72 -50.63 20.70
CA ASN A 661 27.58 -49.23 21.11
C ASN A 661 26.24 -48.66 20.63
N LYS A 662 25.20 -48.76 21.48
CA LYS A 662 23.87 -48.17 21.21
C LYS A 662 23.82 -46.63 21.32
N THR A 663 24.92 -45.95 21.64
CA THR A 663 24.90 -44.53 22.05
C THR A 663 25.92 -43.59 21.40
N HIS A 664 26.71 -44.02 20.43
CA HIS A 664 27.58 -43.08 19.68
C HIS A 664 27.63 -43.44 18.19
N LEU A 665 26.70 -42.89 17.42
CA LEU A 665 26.72 -42.90 15.96
C LEU A 665 26.58 -41.47 15.42
N ARG A 666 27.49 -40.59 15.83
CA ARG A 666 27.86 -39.37 15.09
C ARG A 666 29.24 -38.93 15.58
N GLU A 667 30.30 -39.51 15.05
CA GLU A 667 31.52 -38.74 14.91
C GLU A 667 31.22 -37.69 13.84
N TYR A 668 31.28 -36.41 14.22
CA TYR A 668 31.29 -35.29 13.29
C TYR A 668 32.61 -35.36 12.51
N SER A 669 32.70 -36.25 11.51
CA SER A 669 33.85 -36.25 10.61
C SER A 669 33.65 -35.10 9.63
N SER A 670 34.47 -34.06 9.77
CA SER A 670 34.65 -33.01 8.75
C SER A 670 35.31 -33.62 7.52
N VAL A 671 34.55 -34.40 6.74
CA VAL A 671 35.01 -34.89 5.43
C VAL A 671 34.77 -33.76 4.44
N ALA A 672 35.84 -33.27 3.81
CA ALA A 672 35.73 -32.26 2.76
C ALA A 672 34.94 -32.82 1.56
N ASP A 673 34.12 -31.98 0.94
CA ASP A 673 33.27 -32.28 -0.24
C ASP A 673 34.05 -32.81 -1.47
N ASP A 674 35.40 -32.84 -1.44
CA ASP A 674 36.30 -33.26 -2.52
C ASP A 674 36.92 -34.68 -2.31
N ASP A 675 36.53 -35.44 -1.28
CA ASP A 675 36.93 -36.86 -1.11
C ASP A 675 36.23 -37.75 -2.18
N PRO A 676 36.88 -38.76 -2.78
CA PRO A 676 36.64 -39.18 -4.16
C PRO A 676 35.33 -39.95 -4.35
N LEU A 677 34.23 -39.22 -4.55
CA LEU A 677 32.95 -39.74 -5.01
C LEU A 677 32.83 -39.70 -6.55
N TYR A 678 33.70 -38.96 -7.23
CA TYR A 678 33.65 -38.72 -8.67
C TYR A 678 35.04 -38.94 -9.30
N ASP A 679 35.09 -39.81 -10.31
CA ASP A 679 36.31 -40.11 -11.07
C ASP A 679 36.79 -38.86 -11.83
N SER A 680 38.12 -38.69 -11.92
CA SER A 680 38.76 -37.56 -12.61
C SER A 680 38.42 -37.58 -14.10
N VAL A 681 37.80 -36.48 -14.55
CA VAL A 681 37.72 -35.92 -15.91
C VAL A 681 38.11 -36.89 -17.05
N ALA A 682 37.12 -37.37 -17.80
CA ALA A 682 37.35 -37.81 -19.18
C ALA A 682 37.71 -36.57 -20.04
N PRO A 683 38.70 -36.64 -20.96
CA PRO A 683 39.16 -35.49 -21.73
C PRO A 683 38.08 -34.95 -22.67
N ASP A 684 38.14 -33.64 -22.90
CA ASP A 684 37.29 -32.85 -23.79
C ASP A 684 37.40 -33.28 -25.26
N GLU A 685 36.68 -34.31 -25.68
CA GLU A 685 36.41 -34.63 -27.10
C GLU A 685 34.96 -35.09 -27.20
N ASP A 686 34.02 -34.14 -27.31
CA ASP A 686 32.69 -34.30 -27.94
C ASP A 686 31.87 -33.00 -27.78
N TYR A 687 32.40 -31.89 -28.30
CA TYR A 687 31.56 -30.76 -28.71
C TYR A 687 31.34 -30.88 -30.22
N VAL A 688 30.21 -31.46 -30.64
CA VAL A 688 29.76 -31.29 -32.02
C VAL A 688 28.98 -29.98 -32.11
N THR A 689 29.65 -29.01 -32.73
CA THR A 689 29.17 -27.72 -33.20
C THR A 689 27.99 -27.88 -34.17
N LEU A 690 26.95 -27.07 -34.01
CA LEU A 690 25.87 -26.89 -34.98
C LEU A 690 26.45 -26.39 -36.33
N PRO A 691 26.11 -26.97 -37.50
CA PRO A 691 26.56 -26.43 -38.77
C PRO A 691 25.61 -25.35 -39.29
N THR A 692 26.22 -24.22 -39.67
CA THR A 692 25.68 -23.16 -40.52
C THR A 692 25.51 -23.63 -41.97
N ILE A 693 24.46 -23.11 -42.62
CA ILE A 693 24.13 -23.32 -44.03
C ILE A 693 25.19 -22.65 -44.92
N GLN A 694 25.75 -23.38 -45.88
CA GLN A 694 26.22 -22.83 -47.17
C GLN A 694 26.23 -23.92 -48.25
N GLU A 695 25.87 -23.48 -49.46
CA GLU A 695 25.51 -24.26 -50.66
C GLU A 695 26.67 -25.04 -51.27
N ASN A 696 26.39 -26.26 -51.78
CA ASN A 696 26.54 -26.64 -53.20
C ASN A 696 26.60 -28.17 -53.42
N SER A 697 25.82 -28.65 -54.39
CA SER A 697 25.96 -29.94 -55.08
C SER A 697 27.12 -29.92 -56.11
N PRO A 698 27.47 -31.02 -56.81
CA PRO A 698 27.67 -32.43 -56.42
C PRO A 698 29.00 -33.02 -57.00
N LYS A 699 29.47 -34.20 -56.53
CA LYS A 699 30.11 -35.25 -57.36
C LYS A 699 30.52 -36.52 -56.56
N GLU A 700 29.83 -37.61 -56.90
CA GLU A 700 30.27 -38.98 -57.19
C GLU A 700 31.40 -39.72 -56.41
N LYS A 701 31.04 -40.98 -56.08
CA LYS A 701 31.83 -42.25 -56.06
C LYS A 701 32.77 -42.48 -54.86
N THR A 702 32.81 -43.61 -54.15
CA THR A 702 32.28 -44.98 -54.35
C THR A 702 32.39 -45.79 -53.03
N SER A 703 31.36 -46.60 -52.71
CA SER A 703 31.34 -47.98 -52.16
C SER A 703 32.47 -48.47 -51.20
N MET A 704 32.24 -49.27 -50.14
CA MET A 704 31.22 -50.31 -49.93
C MET A 704 31.34 -50.88 -48.49
N GLY A 705 30.22 -51.39 -47.92
CA GLY A 705 30.22 -52.24 -46.71
C GLY A 705 28.89 -52.31 -45.94
N LYS A 706 28.04 -53.31 -46.24
CA LYS A 706 26.67 -53.64 -45.75
C LYS A 706 26.55 -53.77 -44.20
N VAL A 707 25.39 -53.58 -43.54
CA VAL A 707 24.19 -54.46 -43.48
C VAL A 707 22.98 -53.75 -42.80
N GLY A 708 21.75 -54.04 -43.27
CA GLY A 708 20.49 -54.01 -42.48
C GLY A 708 19.37 -53.09 -42.99
N THR A 709 18.27 -53.64 -43.54
CA THR A 709 17.04 -52.89 -43.86
C THR A 709 15.78 -53.69 -43.55
N ASP A 710 14.98 -53.20 -42.60
CA ASP A 710 13.52 -53.32 -42.57
C ASP A 710 12.92 -51.90 -42.50
N LYS A 711 11.93 -51.61 -43.36
CA LYS A 711 11.33 -50.28 -43.58
C LYS A 711 10.25 -49.92 -42.54
N PRO A 712 10.06 -48.62 -42.22
CA PRO A 712 8.79 -48.07 -41.72
C PRO A 712 8.03 -47.25 -42.80
N PRO A 713 6.77 -46.85 -42.55
CA PRO A 713 5.73 -46.75 -43.58
C PRO A 713 5.56 -45.35 -44.21
N GLU A 714 5.40 -45.34 -45.54
CA GLU A 714 5.28 -44.18 -46.45
C GLU A 714 4.06 -43.26 -46.18
N VAL A 715 3.08 -43.70 -45.39
CA VAL A 715 1.79 -43.00 -45.21
C VAL A 715 1.87 -41.80 -44.27
N VAL A 716 2.75 -41.83 -43.27
CA VAL A 716 2.86 -40.75 -42.26
C VAL A 716 3.59 -39.52 -42.80
N VAL A 717 4.56 -39.75 -43.70
CA VAL A 717 5.34 -38.67 -44.31
C VAL A 717 4.46 -37.82 -45.20
N GLU A 718 3.63 -38.43 -46.06
CA GLU A 718 2.72 -37.71 -46.97
C GLU A 718 1.66 -36.89 -46.22
N GLN A 719 1.20 -37.40 -45.07
CA GLN A 719 0.23 -36.73 -44.21
C GLN A 719 0.85 -35.52 -43.48
N LEU A 720 2.12 -35.63 -43.06
CA LEU A 720 2.86 -34.52 -42.45
C LEU A 720 3.24 -33.44 -43.48
N THR A 721 3.58 -33.80 -44.74
CA THR A 721 3.83 -32.80 -45.79
C THR A 721 2.59 -32.01 -46.15
N LYS A 722 1.42 -32.64 -46.19
CA LYS A 722 0.14 -31.93 -46.38
C LYS A 722 -0.17 -30.98 -45.22
N GLN A 723 0.07 -31.38 -43.97
CA GLN A 723 -0.12 -30.50 -42.81
C GLN A 723 0.83 -29.31 -42.81
N LEU A 724 2.09 -29.51 -43.19
CA LEU A 724 3.08 -28.44 -43.33
C LEU A 724 2.67 -27.43 -44.41
N GLN A 725 2.24 -27.90 -45.58
CA GLN A 725 1.74 -27.01 -46.65
C GLN A 725 0.51 -26.21 -46.23
N GLN A 726 -0.39 -26.82 -45.43
CA GLN A 726 -1.56 -26.13 -44.88
C GLN A 726 -1.18 -25.08 -43.83
N SER A 727 -0.17 -25.35 -43.00
CA SER A 727 0.31 -24.35 -42.03
C SER A 727 0.99 -23.16 -42.71
N ASP A 728 1.74 -23.38 -43.80
CA ASP A 728 2.41 -22.31 -44.54
C ASP A 728 1.43 -21.37 -45.25
N SER A 729 0.32 -21.91 -45.81
CA SER A 729 -0.74 -21.06 -46.37
C SER A 729 -1.41 -20.20 -45.29
N THR A 730 -1.67 -20.78 -44.13
CA THR A 730 -2.28 -20.07 -42.99
C THR A 730 -1.39 -18.94 -42.47
N ILE A 731 -0.06 -19.16 -42.45
CA ILE A 731 0.91 -18.13 -42.06
C ILE A 731 0.94 -16.98 -43.07
N LEU A 732 0.80 -17.26 -44.37
CA LEU A 732 0.71 -16.23 -45.40
C LEU A 732 -0.56 -15.38 -45.28
N ASP A 733 -1.70 -16.03 -45.02
CA ASP A 733 -2.98 -15.35 -44.82
C ASP A 733 -2.96 -14.45 -43.57
N LEU A 734 -2.41 -14.96 -42.44
CA LEU A 734 -2.26 -14.17 -41.21
C LEU A 734 -1.28 -13.00 -41.37
N LYS A 735 -0.22 -13.16 -42.16
CA LYS A 735 0.70 -12.05 -42.48
C LYS A 735 0.00 -10.98 -43.33
N ALA A 736 -0.86 -11.37 -44.27
CA ALA A 736 -1.66 -10.44 -45.06
C ALA A 736 -2.64 -9.67 -44.16
N GLU A 737 -3.31 -10.35 -43.23
CA GLU A 737 -4.26 -9.74 -42.29
C GLU A 737 -3.58 -8.77 -41.32
N VAL A 738 -2.38 -9.11 -40.80
CA VAL A 738 -1.57 -8.20 -39.98
C VAL A 738 -1.17 -6.94 -40.75
N ASN A 739 -0.83 -7.07 -42.03
CA ASN A 739 -0.51 -5.92 -42.87
C ASN A 739 -1.74 -5.05 -43.15
N GLN A 740 -2.92 -5.66 -43.34
CA GLN A 740 -4.18 -4.95 -43.52
C GLN A 740 -4.59 -4.19 -42.24
N LEU A 741 -4.38 -4.79 -41.05
CA LEU A 741 -4.63 -4.14 -39.77
C LEU A 741 -3.65 -2.97 -39.51
N LYS A 742 -2.39 -3.10 -39.91
CA LYS A 742 -1.41 -2.00 -39.86
C LYS A 742 -1.84 -0.84 -40.75
N ALA A 743 -2.33 -1.11 -41.96
CA ALA A 743 -2.86 -0.08 -42.85
C ALA A 743 -4.06 0.65 -42.22
N HIS A 744 -5.02 -0.09 -41.65
CA HIS A 744 -6.15 0.50 -40.92
C HIS A 744 -5.74 1.39 -39.73
N LEU A 745 -4.70 1.00 -39.00
CA LEU A 745 -4.17 1.80 -37.89
C LEU A 745 -3.59 3.13 -38.36
N GLU A 746 -2.93 3.17 -39.52
CA GLU A 746 -2.42 4.41 -40.09
C GLU A 746 -3.55 5.29 -40.63
N THR A 747 -4.59 4.71 -41.24
CA THR A 747 -5.79 5.46 -41.65
C THR A 747 -6.49 6.10 -40.45
N LEU A 748 -6.71 5.33 -39.37
CA LEU A 748 -7.34 5.84 -38.14
C LEU A 748 -6.49 6.89 -37.44
N LYS A 749 -5.15 6.81 -37.52
CA LYS A 749 -4.26 7.87 -37.02
C LYS A 749 -4.42 9.15 -37.82
N TYR A 750 -4.49 9.05 -39.15
CA TYR A 750 -4.68 10.19 -40.03
C TYR A 750 -6.04 10.87 -39.76
N GLU A 751 -7.11 10.10 -39.65
CA GLU A 751 -8.45 10.61 -39.29
C GLU A 751 -8.46 11.28 -37.90
N ASN A 752 -7.70 10.76 -36.94
CA ASN A 752 -7.57 11.37 -35.61
C ASN A 752 -6.85 12.73 -35.68
N ILE A 753 -5.84 12.86 -36.56
CA ILE A 753 -5.12 14.11 -36.79
C ILE A 753 -6.05 15.10 -37.49
N GLU A 754 -6.83 14.66 -38.47
CA GLU A 754 -7.80 15.50 -39.18
C GLU A 754 -8.92 16.00 -38.25
N LEU A 755 -9.48 15.13 -37.42
CA LEU A 755 -10.49 15.49 -36.42
C LEU A 755 -9.95 16.48 -35.38
N LYS A 756 -8.70 16.33 -34.95
CA LYS A 756 -8.03 17.30 -34.04
C LYS A 756 -7.81 18.65 -34.72
N THR A 757 -7.48 18.64 -36.00
CA THR A 757 -7.30 19.87 -36.80
C THR A 757 -8.64 20.59 -37.00
N ARG A 758 -9.73 19.85 -37.26
CA ARG A 758 -11.09 20.41 -37.35
C ARG A 758 -11.59 20.95 -36.00
N LEU A 759 -11.23 20.32 -34.88
CA LEU A 759 -11.55 20.82 -33.54
C LEU A 759 -10.79 22.11 -33.19
N SER A 760 -9.60 22.34 -33.77
CA SER A 760 -8.84 23.58 -33.57
C SER A 760 -9.31 24.73 -34.45
N GLN A 761 -10.16 24.47 -35.46
CA GLN A 761 -10.67 25.48 -36.39
C GLN A 761 -12.06 26.02 -35.98
N HIS A 762 -12.72 25.43 -34.99
CA HIS A 762 -13.95 25.97 -34.38
C HIS A 762 -13.66 26.68 -33.04
N THR A 763 -12.91 27.78 -33.12
CA THR A 763 -13.01 28.88 -32.16
C THR A 763 -13.52 30.09 -32.94
N VAL A 764 -14.76 30.50 -32.64
CA VAL A 764 -15.41 31.65 -33.27
C VAL A 764 -14.58 32.93 -32.98
N PRO A 765 -14.25 33.74 -33.98
CA PRO A 765 -13.56 35.01 -33.79
C PRO A 765 -14.53 36.12 -33.38
N ASP A 766 -14.14 36.90 -32.36
CA ASP A 766 -14.70 38.22 -32.07
C ASP A 766 -14.43 39.16 -33.25
N ASN A 767 -15.48 39.84 -33.74
CA ASN A 767 -15.34 40.97 -34.64
C ASN A 767 -16.39 42.04 -34.29
N ASN A 768 -15.90 43.20 -33.84
CA ASN A 768 -16.66 44.44 -33.67
C ASN A 768 -16.84 45.13 -35.04
N ASN A 769 -18.07 45.49 -35.42
CA ASN A 769 -18.54 46.90 -35.45
C ASN A 769 -19.91 47.12 -36.12
N SER A 770 -20.67 48.00 -35.45
CA SER A 770 -21.67 49.00 -35.91
C SER A 770 -23.07 48.53 -36.35
N ILE A 771 -24.12 48.99 -35.64
CA ILE A 771 -24.94 50.20 -35.96
C ILE A 771 -26.16 50.31 -34.99
N ASN A 772 -26.29 51.51 -34.40
CA ASN A 772 -27.45 52.26 -33.86
C ASN A 772 -28.32 51.77 -32.68
N GLY A 773 -28.51 52.70 -31.72
CA GLY A 773 -29.75 52.83 -30.94
C GLY A 773 -29.61 53.35 -29.52
N ASP A 774 -29.42 54.67 -29.38
CA ASP A 774 -29.85 55.60 -28.32
C ASP A 774 -30.01 55.18 -26.85
N GLY A 775 -29.47 56.01 -25.94
CA GLY A 775 -30.04 56.18 -24.60
C GLY A 775 -29.07 56.49 -23.45
N ASP A 776 -28.64 57.75 -23.38
CA ASP A 776 -28.33 58.54 -22.17
C ASP A 776 -27.19 58.18 -21.19
N SER A 777 -26.10 58.93 -21.39
CA SER A 777 -25.57 59.97 -20.47
C SER A 777 -25.52 59.70 -18.95
N ASN A 778 -24.32 59.44 -18.40
CA ASN A 778 -23.56 60.45 -17.62
C ASN A 778 -22.26 59.88 -16.98
N SER A 779 -21.14 60.36 -17.53
CA SER A 779 -20.02 61.03 -16.84
C SER A 779 -19.53 60.60 -15.45
N LEU A 780 -18.24 60.21 -15.48
CA LEU A 780 -17.10 60.76 -14.72
C LEU A 780 -16.75 60.26 -13.29
N GLN A 781 -15.44 59.98 -13.21
CA GLN A 781 -14.48 60.28 -12.13
C GLN A 781 -14.11 59.19 -11.11
N THR A 782 -12.99 58.56 -11.41
CA THR A 782 -11.80 58.43 -10.56
C THR A 782 -11.76 59.31 -9.31
N ILE A 783 -11.68 58.67 -8.14
CA ILE A 783 -11.06 59.22 -6.93
C ILE A 783 -10.06 58.20 -6.41
N THR A 784 -8.84 58.67 -6.20
CA THR A 784 -7.71 57.99 -5.59
C THR A 784 -7.71 58.14 -4.07
N ASN A 785 -7.17 57.10 -3.41
CA ASN A 785 -6.56 57.05 -2.07
C ASN A 785 -7.44 57.21 -0.81
N GLY A 786 -7.20 56.29 0.12
CA GLY A 786 -7.60 56.38 1.53
C GLY A 786 -7.20 55.12 2.29
N ASP A 787 -5.97 55.10 2.81
CA ASP A 787 -5.51 54.14 3.82
C ASP A 787 -6.45 54.16 5.03
N VAL A 788 -6.94 52.98 5.41
CA VAL A 788 -7.52 52.74 6.75
C VAL A 788 -6.90 51.47 7.32
N ASP A 789 -6.04 51.69 8.29
CA ASP A 789 -5.38 50.70 9.14
C ASP A 789 -6.39 50.03 10.08
N LEU A 790 -6.52 48.70 10.01
CA LEU A 790 -7.23 47.89 11.00
C LEU A 790 -6.48 46.58 11.27
N ARG A 791 -5.32 46.69 11.92
CA ARG A 791 -4.82 45.65 12.82
C ARG A 791 -5.73 45.56 14.05
N GLN A 792 -6.70 44.65 14.06
CA GLN A 792 -7.26 44.02 15.29
C GLN A 792 -8.30 42.94 14.92
N ASN A 793 -7.90 41.67 14.97
CA ASN A 793 -8.68 40.51 15.45
C ASN A 793 -8.06 39.18 14.98
N ARG A 794 -6.99 38.75 15.65
CA ARG A 794 -6.62 37.33 15.71
C ARG A 794 -7.30 36.72 16.92
N LYS A 795 -8.48 36.12 16.73
CA LYS A 795 -9.12 35.10 17.59
C LYS A 795 -10.45 34.72 16.94
N ASN A 796 -10.50 33.55 16.27
CA ASN A 796 -11.69 32.72 16.02
C ASN A 796 -11.36 31.66 14.95
N GLN A 797 -10.95 30.45 15.37
CA GLN A 797 -10.89 29.26 14.51
C GLN A 797 -11.86 28.18 15.02
N ARG A 798 -12.72 27.70 14.10
CA ARG A 798 -13.90 26.76 14.15
C ARG A 798 -14.45 26.40 15.53
N PRO A 799 -15.20 25.32 15.84
CA PRO A 799 -14.97 23.94 15.44
C PRO A 799 -15.96 23.25 14.48
N SER A 800 -15.47 22.23 13.79
CA SER A 800 -16.11 21.44 12.73
C SER A 800 -17.18 20.42 13.20
N SER A 801 -18.38 20.47 12.61
CA SER A 801 -19.44 19.46 12.77
C SER A 801 -19.09 18.14 12.06
N MET A 802 -19.21 17.02 12.79
CA MET A 802 -18.61 15.72 12.48
C MET A 802 -19.56 14.66 11.89
N TYR A 803 -20.80 15.02 11.59
CA TYR A 803 -21.80 14.06 11.14
C TYR A 803 -22.02 14.13 9.62
N GLU A 804 -21.99 12.95 9.00
CA GLU A 804 -21.80 12.64 7.57
C GLU A 804 -20.34 12.55 7.09
N THR A 805 -19.74 11.37 7.31
CA THR A 805 -18.63 10.91 6.48
C THR A 805 -18.95 9.55 5.85
N ARG A 806 -19.00 9.53 4.52
CA ARG A 806 -18.41 8.42 3.76
C ARG A 806 -17.84 8.94 2.44
N GLU A 807 -16.63 8.46 2.17
CA GLU A 807 -15.83 8.51 0.94
C GLU A 807 -15.62 9.91 0.33
N GLY A 808 -14.41 10.45 0.48
CA GLY A 808 -13.88 11.42 -0.47
C GLY A 808 -13.75 10.74 -1.83
N LEU A 809 -14.18 11.40 -2.89
CA LEU A 809 -13.94 10.92 -4.23
C LEU A 809 -12.49 11.22 -4.65
N LYS A 810 -12.00 10.28 -5.45
CA LYS A 810 -11.05 10.41 -6.56
C LYS A 810 -10.62 11.85 -6.80
N THR A 811 -9.31 12.10 -6.86
CA THR A 811 -8.78 13.26 -7.57
C THR A 811 -9.53 13.39 -8.91
N PRO A 812 -10.36 14.43 -9.11
CA PRO A 812 -10.54 14.95 -10.45
C PRO A 812 -9.15 15.33 -10.94
N ASN A 813 -8.93 15.37 -12.24
CA ASN A 813 -7.69 15.84 -12.81
C ASN A 813 -7.56 17.35 -12.54
N TRP A 814 -7.26 17.72 -11.29
CA TRP A 814 -7.16 19.08 -10.77
C TRP A 814 -6.00 19.83 -11.43
N GLN A 815 -5.15 19.13 -12.18
CA GLN A 815 -4.18 19.73 -13.07
C GLN A 815 -4.84 20.43 -14.26
N ILE A 816 -5.96 19.94 -14.78
CA ILE A 816 -6.67 20.57 -15.92
C ILE A 816 -7.41 21.84 -15.44
N LEU A 817 -8.09 21.79 -14.28
CA LEU A 817 -8.76 22.96 -13.70
C LEU A 817 -7.76 23.98 -13.13
N LYS A 818 -6.62 23.55 -12.53
CA LYS A 818 -5.52 24.46 -12.17
C LYS A 818 -4.91 25.11 -13.40
N ASN A 819 -4.80 24.42 -14.52
CA ASN A 819 -4.22 25.00 -15.73
C ASN A 819 -5.17 26.03 -16.36
N GLN A 820 -6.48 25.84 -16.23
CA GLN A 820 -7.49 26.84 -16.66
C GLN A 820 -7.59 28.03 -15.69
N MET A 821 -7.51 27.82 -14.37
CA MET A 821 -7.57 28.91 -13.39
C MET A 821 -6.22 29.64 -13.19
N LYS A 822 -5.07 29.03 -13.54
CA LYS A 822 -3.76 29.68 -13.51
C LYS A 822 -3.57 30.77 -14.56
N GLN A 823 -4.44 30.87 -15.56
CA GLN A 823 -4.35 31.94 -16.54
C GLN A 823 -4.95 33.27 -16.04
N ASN A 824 -5.64 33.30 -14.89
CA ASN A 824 -6.41 34.50 -14.49
C ASN A 824 -6.15 35.10 -13.10
N GLU A 825 -5.10 34.72 -12.35
CA GLU A 825 -4.79 35.39 -11.08
C GLU A 825 -3.30 35.71 -10.93
N GLN A 826 -2.82 36.67 -11.73
CA GLN A 826 -1.75 37.56 -11.29
C GLN A 826 -2.39 38.71 -10.51
N THR A 827 -2.46 38.60 -9.19
CA THR A 827 -2.17 39.65 -8.19
C THR A 827 -2.77 39.29 -6.82
N ARG A 828 -2.01 39.64 -5.77
CA ARG A 828 -2.34 39.64 -4.33
C ARG A 828 -2.06 38.35 -3.54
N ASN A 829 -0.80 38.27 -3.11
CA ASN A 829 -0.39 37.57 -1.88
C ASN A 829 -0.76 38.39 -0.63
N THR A 830 -1.07 37.69 0.47
CA THR A 830 -0.67 37.92 1.89
C THR A 830 -1.61 37.07 2.78
N THR A 831 -1.25 36.33 3.83
CA THR A 831 -0.01 36.09 4.59
C THR A 831 -0.14 34.69 5.23
N GLN A 832 0.83 33.81 5.01
CA GLN A 832 1.05 32.61 5.82
C GLN A 832 2.37 32.84 6.58
N SER A 833 2.29 32.98 7.90
CA SER A 833 3.44 33.00 8.83
C SER A 833 3.77 31.53 9.16
N LEU A 834 4.94 31.01 8.79
CA LEU A 834 6.29 31.18 9.34
C LEU A 834 6.50 30.43 10.67
N TYR A 835 6.83 29.16 10.56
CA TYR A 835 7.92 28.54 11.33
C TYR A 835 8.82 27.80 10.33
N GLY A 836 10.10 28.14 10.36
CA GLY A 836 11.07 27.85 9.30
C GLY A 836 11.55 26.40 9.27
N LEU A 837 11.81 25.94 8.05
CA LEU A 837 12.82 24.91 7.78
C LEU A 837 13.95 25.63 7.06
N VAL A 838 15.14 25.60 7.66
CA VAL A 838 16.37 25.95 6.95
C VAL A 838 16.49 25.00 5.75
N PRO A 839 16.74 25.49 4.53
CA PRO A 839 16.89 24.60 3.37
C PRO A 839 18.04 23.64 3.58
N ASP A 840 17.81 22.35 3.33
CA ASP A 840 18.85 21.32 3.36
C ASP A 840 20.01 21.69 2.42
N SER A 841 21.25 21.68 2.95
CA SER A 841 22.48 22.04 2.21
C SER A 841 22.61 21.25 0.90
N GLN A 842 22.15 19.99 0.89
CA GLN A 842 22.14 19.16 -0.32
C GLN A 842 21.24 19.73 -1.43
N THR A 843 20.12 20.35 -1.06
CA THR A 843 19.17 20.93 -2.02
C THR A 843 19.77 22.15 -2.73
N ILE A 844 20.60 22.93 -2.02
CA ILE A 844 21.33 24.08 -2.59
C ILE A 844 22.43 23.58 -3.54
N ILE A 845 23.19 22.56 -3.14
CA ILE A 845 24.22 21.92 -3.98
C ILE A 845 23.60 21.36 -5.27
N ASP A 846 22.47 20.67 -5.20
CA ASP A 846 21.79 20.12 -6.38
C ASP A 846 21.30 21.22 -7.33
N CYS A 847 20.79 22.34 -6.80
CA CYS A 847 20.34 23.47 -7.62
C CYS A 847 21.51 24.19 -8.30
N THR A 848 22.64 24.38 -7.60
CA THR A 848 23.85 25.00 -8.18
C THR A 848 24.52 24.10 -9.22
N ASN A 849 24.50 22.78 -9.04
CA ASN A 849 24.93 21.81 -10.05
C ASN A 849 24.06 21.86 -11.31
N LEU A 850 22.75 22.04 -11.16
CA LEU A 850 21.82 22.22 -12.28
C LEU A 850 22.11 23.51 -13.06
N ILE A 851 22.41 24.62 -12.36
CA ILE A 851 22.83 25.88 -13.00
C ILE A 851 24.12 25.67 -13.80
N THR A 852 25.13 25.04 -13.20
CA THR A 852 26.42 24.77 -13.85
C THR A 852 26.25 23.92 -15.12
N LYS A 853 25.45 22.85 -15.06
CA LYS A 853 25.14 22.01 -16.24
C LYS A 853 24.40 22.78 -17.33
N SER A 854 23.47 23.65 -16.94
CA SER A 854 22.71 24.48 -17.89
C SER A 854 23.58 25.51 -18.60
N ILE A 855 24.52 26.14 -17.87
CA ILE A 855 25.51 27.06 -18.45
C ILE A 855 26.45 26.31 -19.40
N GLN A 856 26.94 25.13 -19.03
CA GLN A 856 27.78 24.30 -19.91
C GLN A 856 27.06 23.92 -21.20
N HIS A 857 25.77 23.57 -21.11
CA HIS A 857 24.95 23.30 -22.29
C HIS A 857 24.83 24.55 -23.17
N LEU A 858 24.52 25.71 -22.60
CA LEU A 858 24.43 26.98 -23.33
C LEU A 858 25.74 27.32 -24.07
N CYS A 859 26.90 27.19 -23.41
CA CYS A 859 28.19 27.45 -24.03
C CYS A 859 28.53 26.47 -25.17
N LYS A 860 28.04 25.22 -25.11
CA LYS A 860 28.17 24.26 -26.22
C LYS A 860 27.27 24.66 -27.39
N THR A 861 26.01 24.99 -27.11
CA THR A 861 25.01 25.35 -28.13
C THR A 861 25.44 26.57 -28.96
N ILE A 862 26.13 27.54 -28.36
CA ILE A 862 26.60 28.75 -29.04
C ILE A 862 27.81 28.50 -29.96
N ASN A 863 28.53 27.39 -29.78
CA ASN A 863 29.67 27.04 -30.63
C ASN A 863 29.28 26.26 -31.90
N ASP A 864 28.07 25.73 -31.95
CA ASP A 864 27.53 25.01 -33.12
C ASP A 864 26.94 26.00 -34.12
N ARG A 865 27.38 25.92 -35.39
CA ARG A 865 27.03 26.88 -36.45
C ARG A 865 25.58 26.79 -36.97
N ASP A 866 24.82 25.75 -36.59
CA ASP A 866 23.50 25.45 -37.16
C ASP A 866 22.30 25.66 -36.19
N ASN A 867 22.46 26.33 -35.05
CA ASN A 867 21.49 26.18 -33.94
C ASN A 867 20.32 27.19 -33.89
N GLU A 868 19.08 26.69 -34.04
CA GLU A 868 17.83 27.37 -33.67
C GLU A 868 17.56 27.42 -32.14
N ASP A 869 18.35 26.72 -31.32
CA ASP A 869 18.03 26.39 -29.91
C ASP A 869 18.81 27.18 -28.83
N CYS A 870 19.50 28.28 -29.18
CA CYS A 870 20.23 29.11 -28.21
C CYS A 870 19.29 29.72 -27.15
N LEU A 871 18.13 30.25 -27.56
CA LEU A 871 17.16 30.84 -26.65
C LEU A 871 16.55 29.81 -25.69
N ALA A 872 16.28 28.60 -26.20
CA ALA A 872 15.81 27.47 -25.39
C ALA A 872 16.85 27.05 -24.33
N SER A 873 18.13 27.12 -24.67
CA SER A 873 19.23 26.85 -23.74
C SER A 873 19.39 27.96 -22.69
N GLY A 874 19.18 29.23 -23.07
CA GLY A 874 19.13 30.37 -22.13
C GLY A 874 17.98 30.26 -21.12
N GLU A 875 16.78 29.85 -21.57
CA GLU A 875 15.63 29.64 -20.69
C GLU A 875 15.87 28.53 -19.64
N LYS A 876 16.65 27.49 -19.98
CA LYS A 876 17.07 26.47 -18.99
C LYS A 876 17.91 27.06 -17.87
N VAL A 877 18.84 27.98 -18.18
CA VAL A 877 19.65 28.71 -17.20
C VAL A 877 18.75 29.60 -16.31
N LYS A 878 17.77 30.27 -16.90
CA LYS A 878 16.81 31.12 -16.20
C LYS A 878 15.95 30.36 -15.20
N ILE A 879 15.41 29.21 -15.60
CA ILE A 879 14.60 28.35 -14.73
C ILE A 879 15.45 27.82 -13.56
N ALA A 880 16.70 27.42 -13.82
CA ALA A 880 17.60 26.91 -12.79
C ALA A 880 17.96 27.97 -11.74
N ILE A 881 18.23 29.22 -12.16
CA ILE A 881 18.51 30.35 -11.24
C ILE A 881 17.26 30.76 -10.46
N ALA A 882 16.08 30.81 -11.11
CA ALA A 882 14.82 31.11 -10.44
C ALA A 882 14.50 30.09 -9.34
N LYS A 883 14.82 28.81 -9.57
CA LYS A 883 14.65 27.74 -8.58
C LYS A 883 15.60 27.91 -7.38
N LEU A 884 16.84 28.36 -7.58
CA LEU A 884 17.76 28.67 -6.48
C LEU A 884 17.24 29.86 -5.64
N ALA A 885 16.70 30.89 -6.31
CA ALA A 885 16.17 32.10 -5.66
C ALA A 885 14.89 31.87 -4.84
N THR A 886 14.14 30.78 -5.07
CA THR A 886 12.96 30.42 -4.26
C THR A 886 13.30 29.60 -3.03
N ILE A 887 14.48 28.99 -3.00
CA ILE A 887 14.92 28.11 -1.90
C ILE A 887 15.66 28.92 -0.83
N LEU A 888 16.38 29.98 -1.23
CA LEU A 888 17.14 30.82 -0.30
C LEU A 888 16.25 31.90 0.33
N PRO A 889 16.36 32.16 1.64
CA PRO A 889 15.50 33.12 2.34
C PRO A 889 15.69 34.54 1.78
N LYS A 890 14.58 35.21 1.43
CA LYS A 890 14.58 36.64 1.10
C LYS A 890 14.73 37.44 2.39
N VAL A 891 15.84 38.17 2.54
CA VAL A 891 16.03 39.08 3.69
C VAL A 891 14.97 40.18 3.63
N SER A 892 14.04 40.14 4.58
CA SER A 892 13.11 41.23 4.86
C SER A 892 13.81 42.18 5.83
N ARG A 893 13.82 43.48 5.57
CA ARG A 893 14.65 44.47 6.27
C ARG A 893 14.10 44.91 7.64
N GLU A 894 13.35 44.06 8.34
CA GLU A 894 12.72 44.42 9.61
C GLU A 894 12.94 43.32 10.66
N VAL A 895 13.43 43.75 11.82
CA VAL A 895 13.78 42.99 13.03
C VAL A 895 15.20 42.38 13.03
N VAL A 896 16.16 43.05 13.68
CA VAL A 896 16.87 42.60 14.91
C VAL A 896 17.75 43.76 15.40
N GLU A 897 17.29 44.50 16.41
CA GLU A 897 18.17 45.01 17.45
C GLU A 897 18.46 43.85 18.41
N GLY A 898 19.73 43.56 18.67
CA GLY A 898 20.15 42.60 19.70
C GLY A 898 20.78 41.31 19.20
N ALA A 899 21.95 41.39 18.56
CA ALA A 899 23.07 40.42 18.65
C ALA A 899 24.16 40.85 17.65
N ALA A 900 25.23 41.49 18.13
CA ALA A 900 26.20 42.20 17.30
C ALA A 900 27.15 41.30 16.46
N ASP A 901 27.21 39.98 16.69
CA ASP A 901 28.17 39.11 16.00
C ASP A 901 27.61 38.30 14.81
N GLY A 902 26.28 38.30 14.59
CA GLY A 902 25.64 37.62 13.44
C GLY A 902 25.57 38.46 12.15
N LEU A 903 25.84 39.77 12.23
CA LEU A 903 25.47 40.74 11.18
C LEU A 903 26.42 40.81 9.96
N ARG A 904 27.60 40.18 9.98
CA ARG A 904 28.53 40.25 8.82
C ARG A 904 28.33 39.15 7.76
N LEU A 905 27.64 38.06 8.09
CA LEU A 905 27.39 36.94 7.17
C LEU A 905 26.10 37.11 6.36
N GLN A 906 25.01 37.58 7.00
CA GLN A 906 23.68 37.67 6.38
C GLN A 906 23.56 38.81 5.33
N ASP A 907 24.35 39.87 5.45
CA ASP A 907 24.30 41.01 4.51
C ASP A 907 25.04 40.76 3.17
N LYS A 908 25.78 39.64 3.07
CA LYS A 908 26.49 39.19 1.84
C LYS A 908 25.70 38.18 0.99
N GLU A 909 24.75 37.46 1.58
CA GLU A 909 23.96 36.41 0.91
C GLU A 909 22.93 37.00 -0.06
N GLY A 910 22.20 38.04 0.38
CA GLY A 910 21.21 38.73 -0.47
C GLY A 910 21.84 39.43 -1.69
N ARG A 911 23.10 39.85 -1.62
CA ARG A 911 23.81 40.49 -2.74
C ARG A 911 24.18 39.51 -3.86
N SER A 912 24.49 38.26 -3.51
CA SER A 912 24.93 37.23 -4.47
C SER A 912 23.77 36.73 -5.35
N ILE A 913 22.59 36.54 -4.75
CA ILE A 913 21.37 36.14 -5.47
C ILE A 913 20.83 37.30 -6.30
N LYS A 914 20.86 38.52 -5.75
CA LYS A 914 20.48 39.73 -6.49
C LYS A 914 21.33 39.90 -7.75
N PHE A 915 22.65 39.70 -7.66
CA PHE A 915 23.53 39.72 -8.83
C PHE A 915 23.16 38.66 -9.88
N LEU A 916 22.85 37.42 -9.47
CA LEU A 916 22.39 36.37 -10.39
C LEU A 916 21.08 36.76 -11.09
N CYS A 917 20.13 37.37 -10.36
CA CYS A 917 18.87 37.85 -10.91
C CYS A 917 19.03 39.06 -11.84
N ASP A 918 20.00 39.94 -11.58
CA ASP A 918 20.24 41.16 -12.36
C ASP A 918 20.95 40.86 -13.70
N VAL A 919 21.85 39.86 -13.74
CA VAL A 919 22.58 39.45 -14.96
C VAL A 919 21.70 38.60 -15.90
N LEU A 920 20.68 37.93 -15.37
CA LEU A 920 19.87 36.98 -16.11
C LEU A 920 19.05 37.59 -17.27
N PRO A 921 18.38 38.75 -17.13
CA PRO A 921 17.74 39.43 -18.25
C PRO A 921 18.71 39.79 -19.37
N LEU A 922 19.94 40.21 -19.03
CA LEU A 922 20.96 40.58 -20.02
C LEU A 922 21.38 39.36 -20.85
N LEU A 923 21.61 38.22 -20.21
CA LEU A 923 21.88 36.95 -20.90
C LEU A 923 20.76 36.58 -21.90
N MET A 924 19.50 36.75 -21.50
CA MET A 924 18.34 36.42 -22.33
C MET A 924 18.20 37.35 -23.54
N VAL A 925 18.48 38.64 -23.36
CA VAL A 925 18.51 39.62 -24.48
C VAL A 925 19.58 39.22 -25.48
N GLU A 926 20.80 38.91 -25.04
CA GLU A 926 21.87 38.50 -25.94
C GLU A 926 21.57 37.18 -26.66
N CYS A 927 20.95 36.19 -25.98
CA CYS A 927 20.53 34.94 -26.63
C CYS A 927 19.48 35.19 -27.73
N SER A 928 18.55 36.12 -27.51
CA SER A 928 17.57 36.52 -28.51
C SER A 928 18.21 37.30 -29.67
N SER A 929 19.16 38.19 -29.37
CA SER A 929 19.89 38.96 -30.37
C SER A 929 20.80 38.08 -31.23
N LEU A 930 21.47 37.08 -30.65
CA LEU A 930 22.26 36.09 -31.38
C LEU A 930 21.40 35.29 -32.37
N GLN A 931 20.22 34.84 -31.92
CA GLN A 931 19.27 34.14 -32.81
C GLN A 931 18.80 35.04 -33.96
N GLY A 932 18.61 36.35 -33.70
CA GLY A 932 18.31 37.34 -34.72
C GLY A 932 19.46 37.60 -35.70
N ALA A 933 20.71 37.62 -35.22
CA ALA A 933 21.91 37.80 -36.03
C ALA A 933 22.17 36.61 -36.96
N HIS A 934 21.98 35.38 -36.48
CA HIS A 934 22.04 34.17 -37.29
C HIS A 934 21.01 34.18 -38.43
N LYS A 935 19.77 34.60 -38.16
CA LYS A 935 18.73 34.73 -39.20
C LYS A 935 19.07 35.75 -40.30
N LYS A 936 19.91 36.74 -39.99
CA LYS A 936 20.33 37.79 -40.93
C LYS A 936 21.66 37.48 -41.63
N GLY A 937 22.37 36.42 -41.22
CA GLY A 937 23.66 36.03 -41.81
C GLY A 937 24.81 37.02 -41.52
N ASP A 938 24.71 37.83 -40.47
CA ASP A 938 25.69 38.88 -40.14
C ASP A 938 26.80 38.33 -39.22
N GLY A 939 27.88 37.85 -39.82
CA GLY A 939 29.03 37.25 -39.13
C GLY A 939 29.61 38.10 -37.98
N PRO A 940 29.90 39.39 -38.20
CA PRO A 940 30.38 40.30 -37.14
C PRO A 940 29.44 40.41 -35.93
N LEU A 941 28.12 40.47 -36.14
CA LEU A 941 27.14 40.51 -35.05
C LEU A 941 27.02 39.17 -34.31
N ILE A 942 27.15 38.06 -35.03
CA ILE A 942 27.16 36.70 -34.44
C ILE A 942 28.35 36.57 -33.47
N ASP A 943 29.54 37.00 -33.88
CA ASP A 943 30.74 36.94 -33.03
C ASP A 943 30.62 37.87 -31.81
N HIS A 944 30.02 39.07 -31.99
CA HIS A 944 29.79 40.02 -30.91
C HIS A 944 28.85 39.45 -29.83
N HIS A 945 27.66 38.98 -30.22
CA HIS A 945 26.68 38.44 -29.29
C HIS A 945 27.16 37.11 -28.66
N THR A 946 27.87 36.28 -29.42
CA THR A 946 28.53 35.07 -28.89
C THR A 946 29.53 35.41 -27.78
N GLY A 947 30.34 36.46 -27.98
CA GLY A 947 31.26 36.98 -26.97
C GLY A 947 30.54 37.45 -25.70
N LYS A 948 29.46 38.23 -25.85
CA LYS A 948 28.66 38.74 -24.74
C LYS A 948 27.96 37.64 -23.95
N ILE A 949 27.44 36.61 -24.62
CA ILE A 949 26.83 35.48 -23.91
C ILE A 949 27.87 34.69 -23.12
N ARG A 950 29.08 34.49 -23.64
CA ARG A 950 30.18 33.85 -22.88
C ARG A 950 30.57 34.68 -21.66
N GLU A 951 30.61 36.00 -21.78
CA GLU A 951 30.89 36.92 -20.67
C GLU A 951 29.84 36.78 -19.55
N TYR A 952 28.55 36.84 -19.88
CA TYR A 952 27.47 36.70 -18.90
C TYR A 952 27.39 35.27 -18.32
N ALA A 953 27.59 34.24 -19.14
CA ALA A 953 27.67 32.85 -18.69
C ALA A 953 28.82 32.65 -17.67
N PHE A 954 29.97 33.26 -17.90
CA PHE A 954 31.11 33.24 -16.98
C PHE A 954 30.79 33.94 -15.66
N LEU A 955 30.17 35.13 -15.71
CA LEU A 955 29.75 35.87 -14.52
C LEU A 955 28.76 35.07 -13.66
N LEU A 956 27.76 34.45 -14.29
CA LEU A 956 26.79 33.59 -13.61
C LEU A 956 27.45 32.34 -13.00
N ALA A 957 28.38 31.70 -13.71
CA ALA A 957 29.11 30.54 -13.20
C ALA A 957 30.02 30.90 -12.02
N LYS A 958 30.71 32.05 -12.09
CA LYS A 958 31.54 32.58 -11.00
C LYS A 958 30.70 32.83 -9.75
N GLN A 959 29.58 33.52 -9.88
CA GLN A 959 28.71 33.82 -8.74
C GLN A 959 28.06 32.56 -8.17
N THR A 960 27.69 31.60 -9.00
CA THR A 960 27.17 30.30 -8.57
C THR A 960 28.20 29.53 -7.75
N ARG A 961 29.47 29.54 -8.17
CA ARG A 961 30.57 28.88 -7.43
C ARG A 961 30.83 29.54 -6.08
N GLU A 962 30.70 30.86 -5.98
CA GLU A 962 30.78 31.57 -4.68
C GLU A 962 29.66 31.17 -3.73
N VAL A 963 28.44 30.94 -4.24
CA VAL A 963 27.33 30.42 -3.45
C VAL A 963 27.65 29.00 -2.94
N VAL A 964 28.13 28.10 -3.80
CA VAL A 964 28.51 26.73 -3.40
C VAL A 964 29.61 26.71 -2.34
N ALA A 965 30.71 27.43 -2.56
CA ALA A 965 31.87 27.42 -1.66
C ALA A 965 31.50 27.86 -0.23
N ARG A 966 30.51 28.74 -0.08
CA ARG A 966 30.06 29.23 1.23
C ARG A 966 29.11 28.29 1.94
N TYR A 967 28.27 27.54 1.21
CA TYR A 967 27.36 26.55 1.80
C TYR A 967 28.07 25.21 2.11
N SER A 968 29.18 24.90 1.43
CA SER A 968 30.02 23.75 1.76
C SER A 968 30.97 23.98 2.95
N THR A 969 31.24 25.23 3.33
CA THR A 969 32.10 25.59 4.49
C THR A 969 31.33 25.82 5.78
N ALA A 970 30.00 25.84 5.75
CA ALA A 970 29.11 25.95 6.91
C ALA A 970 28.66 24.58 7.49
N GLN A 971 29.37 23.50 7.14
CA GLN A 971 29.20 22.14 7.67
C GLN A 971 30.20 21.84 8.78
#